data_AF-A0AB38MUU0-F1
#
_entry.id   AF-A0AB38MUU0-F1
#
_cell.length_a   1.000
_cell.length_b   1.000
_cell.length_c   1.000
_cell.angle_alpha   90.00
_cell.angle_beta   90.00
_cell.angle_gamma   90.00
#
_symmetry.space_group_name_H-M   'P 1'
#
loop_
_entity.id
_entity.type
_entity.pdbx_description
1 polymer ?
#
loop_
_entity_poly.entity_id
_entity_poly.type
_entity_poly.pdbx_seq_one_letter_code
_entity_poly.pdbx_strand_id
1 'polypeptide(L)'
;MKSAPVPEGAKLVEGPDYEAEQSLQGLLSAYETIGFQATGLSRAIEVINKMKAWRLSDEPREEDDDTPEEERQNTKANIFLGYTSNLISSGLREIMLFLVKHNYVSALCTTAGGVEEDFIKCLGPGTFLPTGDGWNLDGADLRKKGMNRIGNLLVPNEAYCRFEDWVVPILDAMREEQDTEGTHWTPSKVIHRLGKEINDERSVYYWAYKNNIPVFCPALTDGSLGDMIYFHSYKNPGLNIDLVGDIRRLNDLSVRSKKAGIIILGGGVCKHQICNAMLFRNGADYAVYVNTGQEFDGSDAGARPDEAISWEADSYLTSKVAGKIDRKSSLKARVYLAITIRTHLAQYAGLEQRTTTLCDAMLKKERESIFMSYDQINKADIVSESSGHSIDKTADEYDRRRSRREEDYNERRNRNRRSSHRYGNTRALVPPKFEGEPGSTRWIESRAEYRKNVKFSIWPPSPPRPTFASLSPPPRDTQKRRHKSGHERRHKHRRKHDDEQRRHERENEKTSDTALSTNEYANYDEDIGPAPLPEDLIKLRERDYGSDMLRGEGSAMAQYVQEGERIPRRGEIGLESNDIDKFEQAGYVMSGNRHKKMNEVRVRKENQVYSAEEKRKMLKQSAEERLKKENEIVASFRELVSEKLSDSKEKK
;
A
#
# COMPACT_ATOMS: atom_id res chain seq x y z
N MET A 1 -22.77 -39.90 27.78
CA MET A 1 -21.41 -40.40 27.45
C MET A 1 -20.45 -39.81 28.47
N LYS A 2 -19.53 -40.59 29.06
CA LYS A 2 -18.48 -40.04 29.96
C LYS A 2 -17.25 -39.68 29.12
N SER A 3 -16.51 -38.65 29.51
CA SER A 3 -15.26 -38.27 28.85
C SER A 3 -14.14 -39.29 29.13
N ALA A 4 -13.16 -39.35 28.22
CA ALA A 4 -11.88 -40.00 28.50
C ALA A 4 -11.11 -39.25 29.63
N PRO A 5 -10.16 -39.91 30.32
CA PRO A 5 -9.27 -39.23 31.25
C PRO A 5 -8.39 -38.19 30.54
N VAL A 6 -8.01 -37.15 31.27
CA VAL A 6 -7.08 -36.12 30.79
C VAL A 6 -5.65 -36.72 30.73
N PRO A 7 -4.85 -36.45 29.68
CA PRO A 7 -3.49 -36.98 29.57
C PRO A 7 -2.55 -36.57 30.72
N GLU A 8 -1.68 -37.49 31.13
CA GLU A 8 -0.61 -37.21 32.08
C GLU A 8 0.33 -36.13 31.51
N GLY A 9 0.51 -35.03 32.26
CA GLY A 9 1.28 -33.86 31.84
C GLY A 9 0.46 -32.69 31.26
N ALA A 10 -0.88 -32.82 31.15
CA ALA A 10 -1.73 -31.66 30.87
C ALA A 10 -1.69 -30.67 32.06
N LYS A 11 -1.39 -29.39 31.79
CA LYS A 11 -1.42 -28.32 32.80
C LYS A 11 -2.85 -27.82 33.01
N LEU A 12 -3.20 -27.50 34.25
CA LEU A 12 -4.44 -26.80 34.57
C LEU A 12 -4.37 -25.37 34.03
N VAL A 13 -5.52 -24.84 33.58
CA VAL A 13 -5.63 -23.43 33.17
C VAL A 13 -5.79 -22.58 34.43
N GLU A 14 -4.82 -21.69 34.66
CA GLU A 14 -4.74 -20.86 35.85
C GLU A 14 -4.10 -19.51 35.49
N GLY A 15 -4.67 -18.42 36.00
CA GLY A 15 -4.18 -17.06 35.80
C GLY A 15 -3.30 -16.57 36.97
N PRO A 16 -2.72 -15.37 36.87
CA PRO A 16 -2.01 -14.75 37.98
C PRO A 16 -2.96 -14.47 39.16
N ASP A 17 -2.55 -14.86 40.38
CA ASP A 17 -3.26 -14.53 41.62
C ASP A 17 -2.99 -13.08 42.04
N TYR A 18 -3.96 -12.19 41.84
CA TYR A 18 -3.84 -10.77 42.15
C TYR A 18 -3.89 -10.42 43.65
N GLU A 19 -4.20 -11.38 44.54
CA GLU A 19 -4.07 -11.21 45.99
C GLU A 19 -2.61 -11.33 46.43
N ALA A 20 -1.83 -12.19 45.76
CA ALA A 20 -0.38 -12.31 45.95
C ALA A 20 0.39 -11.11 45.37
N GLU A 21 1.59 -10.85 45.91
CA GLU A 21 2.48 -9.78 45.40
C GLU A 21 2.93 -10.08 43.96
N GLN A 22 2.49 -9.24 43.02
CA GLN A 22 2.76 -9.42 41.59
C GLN A 22 4.07 -8.77 41.17
N SER A 23 4.99 -9.58 40.66
CA SER A 23 6.16 -9.11 39.91
C SER A 23 5.94 -9.30 38.40
N LEU A 24 6.58 -8.46 37.58
CA LEU A 24 6.54 -8.60 36.11
C LEU A 24 6.98 -10.00 35.63
N GLN A 25 7.97 -10.61 36.32
CA GLN A 25 8.46 -11.94 35.99
C GLN A 25 7.47 -13.04 36.39
N GLY A 26 6.79 -12.90 37.54
CA GLY A 26 5.69 -13.79 37.95
C GLY A 26 4.53 -13.75 36.96
N LEU A 27 4.09 -12.54 36.59
CA LEU A 27 3.03 -12.34 35.59
C LEU A 27 3.36 -13.01 34.25
N LEU A 28 4.59 -12.87 33.76
CA LEU A 28 5.01 -13.47 32.48
C LEU A 28 5.29 -14.97 32.55
N SER A 29 5.53 -15.50 33.74
CA SER A 29 5.57 -16.95 33.97
C SER A 29 4.14 -17.53 33.93
N ALA A 30 3.17 -16.86 34.55
CA ALA A 30 1.76 -17.26 34.54
C ALA A 30 1.13 -17.30 33.13
N TYR A 31 1.70 -16.57 32.15
CA TYR A 31 1.26 -16.66 30.74
C TYR A 31 1.35 -18.07 30.16
N GLU A 32 2.13 -18.99 30.73
CA GLU A 32 2.12 -20.40 30.31
C GLU A 32 0.72 -21.04 30.47
N THR A 33 0.05 -20.78 31.60
CA THR A 33 -1.20 -21.44 32.02
C THR A 33 -2.48 -20.64 31.72
N ILE A 34 -2.38 -19.37 31.30
CA ILE A 34 -3.56 -18.53 30.94
C ILE A 34 -4.30 -19.06 29.70
N GLY A 35 -3.59 -19.61 28.70
CA GLY A 35 -4.17 -20.08 27.44
C GLY A 35 -4.10 -19.06 26.28
N PHE A 36 -4.65 -19.45 25.14
CA PHE A 36 -4.69 -18.66 23.89
C PHE A 36 -3.31 -18.06 23.50
N GLN A 37 -3.25 -16.77 23.15
CA GLN A 37 -2.01 -16.08 22.77
C GLN A 37 -1.03 -15.88 23.94
N ALA A 38 -1.49 -15.94 25.20
CA ALA A 38 -0.60 -15.84 26.35
C ALA A 38 0.36 -17.03 26.42
N THR A 39 -0.16 -18.25 26.26
CA THR A 39 0.66 -19.47 26.13
C THR A 39 1.56 -19.42 24.89
N GLY A 40 1.13 -18.73 23.83
CA GLY A 40 1.98 -18.40 22.67
C GLY A 40 3.21 -17.59 23.09
N LEU A 41 3.04 -16.47 23.81
CA LEU A 41 4.15 -15.65 24.28
C LEU A 41 5.10 -16.42 25.20
N SER A 42 4.57 -17.20 26.14
CA SER A 42 5.40 -18.02 27.05
C SER A 42 6.31 -18.98 26.27
N ARG A 43 5.77 -19.68 25.27
CA ARG A 43 6.56 -20.54 24.37
C ARG A 43 7.57 -19.74 23.52
N ALA A 44 7.25 -18.51 23.11
CA ALA A 44 8.18 -17.67 22.36
C ALA A 44 9.41 -17.30 23.22
N ILE A 45 9.18 -16.95 24.48
CA ILE A 45 10.22 -16.68 25.47
C ILE A 45 11.07 -17.94 25.70
N GLU A 46 10.45 -19.11 25.87
CA GLU A 46 11.15 -20.39 26.01
C GLU A 46 12.05 -20.70 24.80
N VAL A 47 11.54 -20.54 23.58
CA VAL A 47 12.30 -20.79 22.33
C VAL A 47 13.45 -19.79 22.17
N ILE A 48 13.25 -18.51 22.45
CA ILE A 48 14.31 -17.49 22.39
C ILE A 48 15.40 -17.76 23.44
N ASN A 49 15.01 -18.18 24.66
CA ASN A 49 15.96 -18.56 25.69
C ASN A 49 16.78 -19.80 25.27
N LYS A 50 16.19 -20.77 24.57
CA LYS A 50 16.92 -21.90 23.97
C LYS A 50 17.92 -21.45 22.90
N MET A 51 17.51 -20.57 21.96
CA MET A 51 18.42 -19.98 20.96
C MET A 51 19.65 -19.31 21.61
N LYS A 52 19.43 -18.57 22.71
CA LYS A 52 20.48 -17.85 23.46
C LYS A 52 21.38 -18.78 24.28
N ALA A 53 20.80 -19.85 24.86
CA ALA A 53 21.52 -20.79 25.70
C ALA A 53 22.42 -21.74 24.91
N TRP A 54 21.94 -22.26 23.78
CA TRP A 54 22.62 -23.31 23.00
C TRP A 54 24.07 -22.97 22.64
N ARG A 55 24.95 -23.96 22.79
CA ARG A 55 26.33 -24.01 22.29
C ARG A 55 26.58 -25.30 21.52
N LEU A 56 27.57 -25.28 20.64
CA LEU A 56 27.98 -26.50 19.91
C LEU A 56 28.55 -27.59 20.85
N SER A 57 29.06 -27.20 22.03
CA SER A 57 29.45 -28.13 23.10
C SER A 57 28.28 -28.93 23.71
N ASP A 58 27.04 -28.45 23.56
CA ASP A 58 25.84 -29.13 24.10
C ASP A 58 25.44 -30.34 23.24
N GLU A 59 25.97 -30.45 22.02
CA GLU A 59 25.68 -31.52 21.07
C GLU A 59 26.77 -32.61 21.11
N PRO A 60 26.41 -33.90 20.90
CA PRO A 60 27.38 -34.96 20.81
C PRO A 60 28.34 -34.72 19.63
N ARG A 61 29.61 -35.08 19.81
CA ARG A 61 30.63 -34.94 18.77
C ARG A 61 30.41 -36.00 17.68
N GLU A 62 30.32 -35.58 16.43
CA GLU A 62 30.26 -36.47 15.27
C GLU A 62 31.67 -36.99 14.92
N GLU A 63 31.77 -38.12 14.23
CA GLU A 63 33.06 -38.78 13.91
C GLU A 63 33.98 -37.90 13.03
N ASP A 64 33.39 -37.00 12.23
CA ASP A 64 34.10 -36.06 11.36
C ASP A 64 34.25 -34.63 11.97
N ASP A 65 33.86 -34.41 13.24
CA ASP A 65 33.96 -33.08 13.89
C ASP A 65 35.33 -32.86 14.56
N ASP A 66 36.30 -32.33 13.82
CA ASP A 66 37.64 -31.94 14.32
C ASP A 66 37.65 -30.62 15.12
N THR A 67 36.50 -29.95 15.32
CA THR A 67 36.44 -28.63 15.98
C THR A 67 37.03 -28.67 17.41
N PRO A 68 37.94 -27.75 17.79
CA PRO A 68 38.46 -27.66 19.16
C PRO A 68 37.36 -27.41 20.20
N GLU A 69 37.48 -27.99 21.39
CA GLU A 69 36.41 -27.90 22.41
C GLU A 69 36.16 -26.45 22.89
N GLU A 70 37.21 -25.61 22.94
CA GLU A 70 37.07 -24.18 23.21
C GLU A 70 36.25 -23.45 22.12
N GLU A 71 36.42 -23.83 20.85
CA GLU A 71 35.62 -23.30 19.75
C GLU A 71 34.18 -23.82 19.80
N ARG A 72 33.96 -25.08 20.21
CA ARG A 72 32.61 -25.66 20.43
C ARG A 72 31.85 -24.94 21.55
N GLN A 73 32.52 -24.59 22.66
CA GLN A 73 31.94 -23.82 23.77
C GLN A 73 31.65 -22.36 23.41
N ASN A 74 32.45 -21.76 22.53
CA ASN A 74 32.26 -20.38 22.06
C ASN A 74 31.25 -20.25 20.90
N THR A 75 31.03 -21.33 20.14
CA THR A 75 30.09 -21.35 19.01
C THR A 75 28.64 -21.29 19.50
N LYS A 76 27.93 -20.24 19.08
CA LYS A 76 26.51 -19.97 19.42
C LYS A 76 25.61 -20.26 18.22
N ALA A 77 24.31 -20.37 18.46
CA ALA A 77 23.33 -20.42 17.37
C ALA A 77 23.28 -19.08 16.63
N ASN A 78 23.23 -19.11 15.30
CA ASN A 78 23.11 -17.90 14.50
C ASN A 78 21.66 -17.43 14.48
N ILE A 79 21.40 -16.20 14.96
CA ILE A 79 20.05 -15.65 15.06
C ILE A 79 19.83 -14.65 13.92
N PHE A 80 18.86 -14.95 13.05
CA PHE A 80 18.44 -14.12 11.93
C PHE A 80 17.18 -13.34 12.34
N LEU A 81 17.28 -12.00 12.38
CA LEU A 81 16.20 -11.12 12.79
C LEU A 81 15.58 -10.43 11.57
N GLY A 82 14.34 -10.78 11.25
CA GLY A 82 13.54 -10.13 10.21
C GLY A 82 12.59 -9.09 10.82
N TYR A 83 12.47 -7.91 10.22
CA TYR A 83 11.48 -6.90 10.63
C TYR A 83 10.96 -6.05 9.48
N THR A 84 9.73 -5.55 9.63
CA THR A 84 9.11 -4.61 8.69
C THR A 84 9.44 -3.14 9.02
N SER A 85 9.45 -2.28 7.99
CA SER A 85 9.84 -0.87 8.06
C SER A 85 9.18 -0.07 9.19
N ASN A 86 7.86 -0.22 9.35
CA ASN A 86 7.07 0.48 10.36
C ASN A 86 7.53 0.22 11.81
N LEU A 87 8.24 -0.88 12.08
CA LEU A 87 8.80 -1.16 13.40
C LEU A 87 10.00 -0.26 13.72
N ILE A 88 10.80 0.12 12.71
CA ILE A 88 11.86 1.14 12.84
C ILE A 88 11.26 2.55 12.94
N SER A 89 10.15 2.84 12.25
CA SER A 89 9.40 4.09 12.44
C SER A 89 8.89 4.23 13.89
N SER A 90 8.50 3.12 14.53
CA SER A 90 8.07 3.06 15.93
C SER A 90 9.22 3.17 16.95
N GLY A 91 8.90 3.14 18.25
CA GLY A 91 9.88 3.06 19.35
C GLY A 91 10.48 1.66 19.59
N LEU A 92 10.22 0.68 18.71
CA LEU A 92 10.86 -0.64 18.75
C LEU A 92 12.27 -0.62 18.15
N ARG A 93 12.58 0.40 17.36
CA ARG A 93 13.94 0.71 16.87
C ARG A 93 14.95 0.69 18.01
N GLU A 94 14.66 1.34 19.12
CA GLU A 94 15.57 1.44 20.27
C GLU A 94 15.86 0.07 20.90
N ILE A 95 15.02 -0.94 20.68
CA ILE A 95 15.30 -2.31 21.11
C ILE A 95 16.07 -3.10 20.04
N MET A 96 15.79 -2.90 18.76
CA MET A 96 16.64 -3.43 17.67
C MET A 96 18.08 -2.90 17.80
N LEU A 97 18.22 -1.61 18.12
CA LEU A 97 19.47 -0.95 18.46
C LEU A 97 20.20 -1.69 19.59
N PHE A 98 19.50 -2.01 20.68
CA PHE A 98 20.05 -2.78 21.79
C PHE A 98 20.54 -4.19 21.35
N LEU A 99 19.71 -4.94 20.62
CA LEU A 99 20.06 -6.29 20.14
C LEU A 99 21.34 -6.27 19.29
N VAL A 100 21.43 -5.31 18.37
CA VAL A 100 22.55 -5.17 17.44
C VAL A 100 23.80 -4.65 18.15
N LYS A 101 23.68 -3.64 19.03
CA LYS A 101 24.78 -3.07 19.84
C LYS A 101 25.48 -4.12 20.70
N HIS A 102 24.72 -5.06 21.27
CA HIS A 102 25.24 -6.12 22.13
C HIS A 102 25.51 -7.45 21.40
N ASN A 103 25.48 -7.45 20.06
CA ASN A 103 25.79 -8.60 19.21
C ASN A 103 24.96 -9.87 19.55
N TYR A 104 23.65 -9.68 19.79
CA TYR A 104 22.70 -10.77 20.05
C TYR A 104 22.13 -11.41 18.78
N VAL A 105 22.41 -10.84 17.60
CA VAL A 105 21.86 -11.28 16.31
C VAL A 105 22.98 -11.35 15.27
N SER A 106 22.97 -12.41 14.46
CA SER A 106 24.03 -12.69 13.48
C SER A 106 23.75 -12.07 12.10
N ALA A 107 22.49 -11.78 11.79
CA ALA A 107 22.08 -11.11 10.55
C ALA A 107 20.72 -10.41 10.73
N LEU A 108 20.51 -9.33 9.97
CA LEU A 108 19.22 -8.62 9.87
C LEU A 108 18.64 -8.75 8.47
N CYS A 109 17.31 -8.79 8.34
CA CYS A 109 16.62 -8.58 7.05
C CYS A 109 15.45 -7.60 7.21
N THR A 110 15.38 -6.60 6.34
CA THR A 110 14.35 -5.53 6.40
C THR A 110 13.94 -5.08 4.99
N THR A 111 12.91 -4.24 4.90
CA THR A 111 12.57 -3.44 3.71
C THR A 111 13.21 -2.05 3.78
N ALA A 112 13.26 -1.31 2.65
CA ALA A 112 13.96 -0.03 2.53
C ALA A 112 13.49 1.03 3.55
N GLY A 113 12.19 1.15 3.79
CA GLY A 113 11.65 2.01 4.85
C GLY A 113 12.26 1.74 6.24
N GLY A 114 12.64 0.48 6.54
CA GLY A 114 13.32 0.14 7.79
C GLY A 114 14.80 0.49 7.80
N VAL A 115 15.41 0.70 6.63
CA VAL A 115 16.78 1.22 6.48
C VAL A 115 16.78 2.74 6.68
N GLU A 116 16.00 3.45 5.87
CA GLU A 116 16.04 4.92 5.82
C GLU A 116 15.52 5.59 7.10
N GLU A 117 14.47 5.07 7.74
CA GLU A 117 13.89 5.66 8.96
C GLU A 117 14.85 5.66 10.15
N ASP A 118 15.83 4.74 10.19
CA ASP A 118 16.89 4.76 11.21
C ASP A 118 17.83 5.96 11.03
N PHE A 119 18.24 6.23 9.79
CA PHE A 119 19.10 7.37 9.45
C PHE A 119 18.34 8.70 9.55
N ILE A 120 17.09 8.75 9.05
CA ILE A 120 16.20 9.92 9.13
C ILE A 120 15.97 10.33 10.60
N LYS A 121 15.82 9.38 11.53
CA LYS A 121 15.71 9.67 12.97
C LYS A 121 16.98 10.23 13.61
N CYS A 122 18.15 10.02 13.02
CA CYS A 122 19.41 10.63 13.47
C CYS A 122 19.58 12.08 12.95
N LEU A 123 19.16 12.34 11.71
CA LEU A 123 19.35 13.62 10.99
C LEU A 123 18.21 14.64 11.20
N GLY A 124 16.98 14.14 11.31
CA GLY A 124 15.75 14.93 11.30
C GLY A 124 15.31 15.44 12.68
N PRO A 125 14.19 16.18 12.74
CA PRO A 125 13.50 16.50 13.98
C PRO A 125 12.91 15.26 14.70
N GLY A 126 12.90 14.10 14.03
CA GLY A 126 12.40 12.83 14.54
C GLY A 126 11.00 12.46 14.03
N THR A 127 10.48 11.36 14.56
CA THR A 127 9.12 10.85 14.32
C THR A 127 8.23 11.20 15.51
N PHE A 128 7.05 11.74 15.25
CA PHE A 128 6.18 12.32 16.28
C PHE A 128 4.89 11.54 16.48
N LEU A 129 4.41 11.48 17.72
CA LEU A 129 3.02 11.14 18.03
C LEU A 129 2.17 12.42 18.00
N PRO A 130 1.11 12.48 17.18
CA PRO A 130 0.18 13.61 17.17
C PRO A 130 -0.70 13.62 18.43
N THR A 131 -1.19 14.80 18.80
CA THR A 131 -2.23 14.93 19.83
C THR A 131 -3.58 14.48 19.29
N GLY A 132 -4.22 13.51 19.97
CA GLY A 132 -5.51 12.95 19.58
C GLY A 132 -5.37 11.68 18.74
N ASP A 133 -6.38 11.39 17.91
CA ASP A 133 -6.43 10.17 17.10
C ASP A 133 -5.58 10.28 15.82
N GLY A 134 -4.31 9.88 15.93
CA GLY A 134 -3.37 9.84 14.81
C GLY A 134 -3.82 8.98 13.61
N TRP A 135 -4.63 7.94 13.86
CA TRP A 135 -5.09 7.03 12.79
C TRP A 135 -6.11 7.66 11.84
N ASN A 136 -6.80 8.72 12.27
CA ASN A 136 -7.89 9.35 11.53
C ASN A 136 -7.61 10.82 11.14
N LEU A 137 -6.35 11.25 11.20
CA LEU A 137 -5.91 12.54 10.64
C LEU A 137 -6.12 12.59 9.11
N ASP A 138 -6.69 13.71 8.61
CA ASP A 138 -6.97 13.89 7.18
C ASP A 138 -5.70 13.96 6.33
N GLY A 139 -5.57 13.05 5.37
CA GLY A 139 -4.42 12.98 4.47
C GLY A 139 -4.26 14.22 3.58
N ALA A 140 -5.35 14.90 3.21
CA ALA A 140 -5.27 16.09 2.36
C ALA A 140 -4.76 17.33 3.11
N ASP A 141 -5.10 17.49 4.39
CA ASP A 141 -4.55 18.52 5.27
C ASP A 141 -3.08 18.22 5.64
N LEU A 142 -2.74 16.98 5.99
CA LEU A 142 -1.34 16.56 6.20
C LEU A 142 -0.45 16.84 4.98
N ARG A 143 -0.96 16.53 3.77
CA ARG A 143 -0.31 16.81 2.47
C ARG A 143 -0.34 18.29 2.05
N LYS A 144 -0.94 19.21 2.83
CA LYS A 144 -0.73 20.66 2.71
C LYS A 144 0.28 21.19 3.73
N LYS A 145 0.38 20.54 4.89
CA LYS A 145 1.23 20.93 6.03
C LYS A 145 2.66 20.39 5.99
N GLY A 146 2.91 19.36 5.19
CA GLY A 146 4.25 18.78 5.00
C GLY A 146 4.50 17.58 5.90
N MET A 147 3.43 16.89 6.28
CA MET A 147 3.46 15.78 7.24
C MET A 147 3.13 14.47 6.53
N ASN A 148 4.04 13.51 6.61
CA ASN A 148 3.81 12.14 6.16
C ASN A 148 3.31 11.30 7.35
N ARG A 149 2.36 10.40 7.12
CA ARG A 149 1.72 9.61 8.19
C ARG A 149 2.06 8.14 8.06
N ILE A 150 2.47 7.53 9.17
CA ILE A 150 2.80 6.11 9.28
C ILE A 150 1.96 5.53 10.42
N GLY A 151 0.78 4.99 10.09
CA GLY A 151 -0.22 4.59 11.08
C GLY A 151 -0.70 5.78 11.91
N ASN A 152 -0.35 5.79 13.21
CA ASN A 152 -0.57 6.90 14.13
C ASN A 152 0.65 7.83 14.33
N LEU A 153 1.74 7.64 13.57
CA LEU A 153 2.95 8.45 13.64
C LEU A 153 2.99 9.51 12.53
N LEU A 154 3.68 10.62 12.79
CA LEU A 154 3.96 11.67 11.80
C LEU A 154 5.46 11.89 11.61
N VAL A 155 5.89 11.99 10.34
CA VAL A 155 7.25 12.37 9.95
C VAL A 155 7.18 13.65 9.09
N PRO A 156 7.80 14.77 9.51
CA PRO A 156 7.85 15.99 8.70
C PRO A 156 8.70 15.79 7.44
N ASN A 157 8.27 16.36 6.31
CA ASN A 157 9.02 16.36 5.05
C ASN A 157 10.46 16.89 5.19
N GLU A 158 10.71 17.82 6.11
CA GLU A 158 12.06 18.33 6.41
C GLU A 158 13.04 17.21 6.77
N ALA A 159 12.58 16.13 7.43
CA ALA A 159 13.41 14.99 7.77
C ALA A 159 13.94 14.26 6.52
N TYR A 160 13.12 14.16 5.47
CA TYR A 160 13.49 13.58 4.18
C TYR A 160 14.42 14.51 3.37
N CYS A 161 14.21 15.84 3.43
CA CYS A 161 15.14 16.80 2.81
C CYS A 161 16.55 16.73 3.42
N ARG A 162 16.66 16.62 4.75
CA ARG A 162 17.96 16.43 5.41
C ARG A 162 18.60 15.09 5.08
N PHE A 163 17.80 14.06 4.79
CA PHE A 163 18.29 12.76 4.32
C PHE A 163 18.80 12.84 2.88
N GLU A 164 18.13 13.58 1.99
CA GLU A 164 18.66 13.91 0.65
C GLU A 164 20.02 14.61 0.74
N ASP A 165 20.11 15.69 1.52
CA ASP A 165 21.34 16.48 1.70
C ASP A 165 22.52 15.63 2.24
N TRP A 166 22.23 14.62 3.07
CA TRP A 166 23.24 13.72 3.65
C TRP A 166 23.62 12.56 2.73
N VAL A 167 22.64 11.93 2.05
CA VAL A 167 22.89 10.69 1.30
C VAL A 167 23.45 10.93 -0.10
N VAL A 168 23.10 12.04 -0.76
CA VAL A 168 23.55 12.31 -2.14
C VAL A 168 25.08 12.36 -2.26
N PRO A 169 25.84 13.06 -1.39
CA PRO A 169 27.30 13.04 -1.43
C PRO A 169 27.91 11.64 -1.20
N ILE A 170 27.22 10.77 -0.45
CA ILE A 170 27.66 9.39 -0.22
C ILE A 170 27.43 8.55 -1.49
N LEU A 171 26.32 8.77 -2.21
CA LEU A 171 26.04 8.12 -3.49
C LEU A 171 27.07 8.53 -4.57
N ASP A 172 27.47 9.82 -4.60
CA ASP A 172 28.54 10.30 -5.48
C ASP A 172 29.87 9.59 -5.18
N ALA A 173 30.27 9.49 -3.90
CA ALA A 173 31.48 8.76 -3.51
C ALA A 173 31.40 7.25 -3.82
N MET A 174 30.25 6.60 -3.57
CA MET A 174 30.03 5.21 -3.94
C MET A 174 30.11 4.99 -5.46
N ARG A 175 29.68 5.97 -6.27
CA ARG A 175 29.78 5.93 -7.73
C ARG A 175 31.23 6.04 -8.20
N GLU A 176 32.01 6.93 -7.59
CA GLU A 176 33.45 7.06 -7.84
C GLU A 176 34.21 5.78 -7.46
N GLU A 177 33.95 5.21 -6.27
CA GLU A 177 34.54 3.94 -5.81
C GLU A 177 34.17 2.75 -6.74
N GLN A 178 32.96 2.76 -7.32
CA GLN A 178 32.56 1.73 -8.30
C GLN A 178 33.38 1.82 -9.60
N ASP A 179 33.65 3.04 -10.10
CA ASP A 179 34.39 3.25 -11.36
C ASP A 179 35.91 3.17 -11.20
N THR A 180 36.45 3.57 -10.04
CA THR A 180 37.90 3.66 -9.79
C THR A 180 38.48 2.40 -9.13
N GLU A 181 37.77 1.83 -8.14
CA GLU A 181 38.22 0.65 -7.38
C GLU A 181 37.60 -0.66 -7.91
N GLY A 182 36.57 -0.56 -8.76
CA GLY A 182 35.77 -1.72 -9.19
C GLY A 182 34.81 -2.23 -8.11
N THR A 183 34.44 -1.40 -7.13
CA THR A 183 33.62 -1.82 -5.99
C THR A 183 32.21 -2.24 -6.40
N HIS A 184 31.94 -3.55 -6.37
CA HIS A 184 30.60 -4.10 -6.62
C HIS A 184 29.67 -3.85 -5.42
N TRP A 185 28.77 -2.88 -5.53
CA TRP A 185 27.74 -2.60 -4.52
C TRP A 185 26.64 -3.66 -4.51
N THR A 186 26.13 -3.92 -3.31
CA THR A 186 25.02 -4.83 -2.98
C THR A 186 24.26 -4.19 -1.81
N PRO A 187 22.96 -4.47 -1.59
CA PRO A 187 22.21 -3.80 -0.53
C PRO A 187 22.89 -3.85 0.85
N SER A 188 23.43 -5.01 1.25
CA SER A 188 24.16 -5.12 2.52
C SER A 188 25.43 -4.27 2.58
N LYS A 189 26.17 -4.11 1.48
CA LYS A 189 27.33 -3.19 1.42
C LYS A 189 26.89 -1.73 1.47
N VAL A 190 25.80 -1.36 0.81
CA VAL A 190 25.26 0.01 0.86
C VAL A 190 24.83 0.35 2.30
N ILE A 191 24.07 -0.52 2.95
CA ILE A 191 23.63 -0.30 4.34
C ILE A 191 24.83 -0.25 5.30
N HIS A 192 25.83 -1.11 5.10
CA HIS A 192 27.06 -1.11 5.88
C HIS A 192 27.88 0.19 5.69
N ARG A 193 27.93 0.75 4.46
CA ARG A 193 28.50 2.08 4.18
C ARG A 193 27.71 3.18 4.88
N LEU A 194 26.39 3.22 4.73
CA LEU A 194 25.54 4.23 5.37
C LEU A 194 25.64 4.17 6.91
N GLY A 195 25.77 2.97 7.50
CA GLY A 195 26.05 2.76 8.92
C GLY A 195 27.41 3.30 9.38
N LYS A 196 28.43 3.26 8.51
CA LYS A 196 29.72 3.93 8.77
C LYS A 196 29.58 5.45 8.73
N GLU A 197 28.92 5.99 7.70
CA GLU A 197 28.83 7.43 7.46
C GLU A 197 27.91 8.18 8.43
N ILE A 198 26.88 7.53 9.01
CA ILE A 198 25.98 8.21 9.95
C ILE A 198 26.69 8.53 11.28
N ASN A 199 27.68 7.70 11.66
CA ASN A 199 28.55 7.84 12.83
C ASN A 199 27.83 8.25 14.14
N ASP A 200 26.64 7.67 14.39
CA ASP A 200 25.77 8.02 15.51
C ASP A 200 25.39 6.76 16.31
N GLU A 201 25.73 6.72 17.60
CA GLU A 201 25.40 5.59 18.48
C GLU A 201 23.90 5.32 18.64
N ARG A 202 23.02 6.24 18.20
CA ARG A 202 21.57 6.07 18.19
C ARG A 202 21.07 5.24 16.99
N SER A 203 21.90 5.04 15.97
CA SER A 203 21.55 4.29 14.75
C SER A 203 21.74 2.78 14.93
N VAL A 204 20.74 1.99 14.54
CA VAL A 204 20.83 0.53 14.47
C VAL A 204 21.96 0.13 13.51
N TYR A 205 22.06 0.80 12.35
CA TYR A 205 23.01 0.46 11.31
C TYR A 205 24.44 0.91 11.59
N TYR A 206 24.64 1.93 12.43
CA TYR A 206 25.95 2.21 13.02
C TYR A 206 26.49 1.03 13.83
N TRP A 207 25.66 0.42 14.69
CA TRP A 207 26.09 -0.76 15.45
C TRP A 207 26.20 -2.01 14.59
N ALA A 208 25.36 -2.16 13.55
CA ALA A 208 25.51 -3.23 12.58
C ALA A 208 26.85 -3.14 11.83
N TYR A 209 27.25 -1.93 11.43
CA TYR A 209 28.59 -1.65 10.89
C TYR A 209 29.70 -2.00 11.91
N LYS A 210 29.64 -1.45 13.13
CA LYS A 210 30.66 -1.66 14.18
C LYS A 210 30.86 -3.12 14.57
N ASN A 211 29.77 -3.89 14.67
CA ASN A 211 29.79 -5.30 15.04
C ASN A 211 29.87 -6.24 13.82
N ASN A 212 30.03 -5.71 12.61
CA ASN A 212 30.08 -6.44 11.33
C ASN A 212 28.89 -7.38 11.09
N ILE A 213 27.70 -6.98 11.54
CA ILE A 213 26.44 -7.69 11.34
C ILE A 213 25.89 -7.32 9.94
N PRO A 214 25.72 -8.28 9.01
CA PRO A 214 25.15 -8.00 7.70
C PRO A 214 23.65 -7.67 7.81
N VAL A 215 23.23 -6.68 7.03
CA VAL A 215 21.83 -6.25 6.92
C VAL A 215 21.38 -6.43 5.48
N PHE A 216 20.43 -7.33 5.25
CA PHE A 216 19.91 -7.63 3.92
C PHE A 216 18.64 -6.84 3.65
N CYS A 217 18.53 -6.29 2.44
CA CYS A 217 17.34 -5.57 2.00
C CYS A 217 17.09 -5.82 0.50
N PRO A 218 16.37 -6.90 0.13
CA PRO A 218 16.16 -7.27 -1.27
C PRO A 218 15.45 -6.19 -2.10
N ALA A 219 14.60 -5.39 -1.46
CA ALA A 219 13.87 -4.28 -2.07
C ALA A 219 14.38 -2.92 -1.57
N LEU A 220 15.70 -2.66 -1.67
CA LEU A 220 16.33 -1.41 -1.20
C LEU A 220 15.79 -0.15 -1.90
N THR A 221 15.26 -0.29 -3.11
CA THR A 221 14.72 0.82 -3.91
C THR A 221 13.27 1.19 -3.59
N ASP A 222 12.59 0.47 -2.68
CA ASP A 222 11.18 0.67 -2.33
C ASP A 222 11.02 1.64 -1.12
N GLY A 223 11.51 2.86 -1.28
CA GLY A 223 11.54 3.89 -0.24
C GLY A 223 12.22 5.19 -0.67
N SER A 224 12.33 6.15 0.26
CA SER A 224 13.05 7.41 0.04
C SER A 224 14.51 7.23 -0.37
N LEU A 225 15.19 6.17 0.05
CA LEU A 225 16.53 5.85 -0.46
C LEU A 225 16.51 5.52 -1.95
N GLY A 226 15.45 4.84 -2.42
CA GLY A 226 15.19 4.61 -3.84
C GLY A 226 14.96 5.90 -4.62
N ASP A 227 14.18 6.84 -4.08
CA ASP A 227 13.99 8.17 -4.66
C ASP A 227 15.34 8.91 -4.83
N MET A 228 16.23 8.84 -3.82
CA MET A 228 17.54 9.47 -3.89
C MET A 228 18.47 8.81 -4.93
N ILE A 229 18.48 7.47 -5.01
CA ILE A 229 19.20 6.73 -6.06
C ILE A 229 18.66 7.12 -7.45
N TYR A 230 17.34 7.25 -7.59
CA TYR A 230 16.70 7.68 -8.84
C TYR A 230 17.13 9.10 -9.23
N PHE A 231 17.04 10.09 -8.33
CA PHE A 231 17.46 11.47 -8.64
C PHE A 231 18.97 11.58 -8.89
N HIS A 232 19.79 10.85 -8.13
CA HIS A 232 21.23 10.75 -8.35
C HIS A 232 21.54 10.21 -9.75
N SER A 233 20.83 9.18 -10.23
CA SER A 233 21.08 8.57 -11.55
C SER A 233 20.97 9.53 -12.75
N TYR A 234 20.21 10.62 -12.63
CA TYR A 234 20.14 11.67 -13.67
C TYR A 234 21.28 12.69 -13.59
N LYS A 235 21.89 12.87 -12.42
CA LYS A 235 23.04 13.78 -12.22
C LYS A 235 24.36 13.05 -12.50
N ASN A 236 24.50 11.84 -11.97
CA ASN A 236 25.69 11.01 -11.98
C ASN A 236 25.31 9.55 -12.34
N PRO A 237 25.10 9.23 -13.62
CA PRO A 237 24.59 7.93 -14.07
C PRO A 237 25.60 6.80 -13.87
N GLY A 238 25.09 5.59 -13.65
CA GLY A 238 25.86 4.33 -13.71
C GLY A 238 26.07 3.61 -12.37
N LEU A 239 25.58 4.14 -11.24
CA LEU A 239 25.60 3.41 -9.96
C LEU A 239 24.78 2.12 -10.10
N ASN A 240 25.39 0.98 -9.79
CA ASN A 240 24.80 -0.34 -9.96
C ASN A 240 24.87 -1.11 -8.64
N ILE A 241 23.73 -1.62 -8.18
CA ILE A 241 23.58 -2.32 -6.91
C ILE A 241 23.07 -3.73 -7.21
N ASP A 242 23.94 -4.72 -7.09
CA ASP A 242 23.62 -6.11 -7.36
C ASP A 242 22.84 -6.76 -6.20
N LEU A 243 21.74 -7.43 -6.53
CA LEU A 243 20.95 -8.20 -5.56
C LEU A 243 21.46 -9.65 -5.44
N VAL A 244 22.12 -10.19 -6.46
CA VAL A 244 22.52 -11.60 -6.52
C VAL A 244 23.63 -11.90 -5.51
N GLY A 245 24.62 -11.03 -5.38
CA GLY A 245 25.68 -11.12 -4.38
C GLY A 245 25.15 -11.13 -2.94
N ASP A 246 24.06 -10.40 -2.67
CA ASP A 246 23.41 -10.36 -1.35
C ASP A 246 22.62 -11.64 -1.06
N ILE A 247 21.87 -12.16 -2.04
CA ILE A 247 21.17 -13.45 -1.92
C ILE A 247 22.17 -14.57 -1.65
N ARG A 248 23.28 -14.61 -2.40
CA ARG A 248 24.35 -15.58 -2.17
C ARG A 248 24.94 -15.44 -0.77
N ARG A 249 25.26 -14.22 -0.32
CA ARG A 249 25.82 -13.99 1.02
C ARG A 249 24.87 -14.44 2.15
N LEU A 250 23.57 -14.23 2.00
CA LEU A 250 22.57 -14.68 2.98
C LEU A 250 22.44 -16.21 3.00
N ASN A 251 22.38 -16.85 1.84
CA ASN A 251 22.29 -18.31 1.74
C ASN A 251 23.58 -19.01 2.18
N ASP A 252 24.76 -18.46 1.83
CA ASP A 252 26.04 -18.98 2.31
C ASP A 252 26.15 -18.86 3.85
N LEU A 253 25.55 -17.83 4.45
CA LEU A 253 25.50 -17.66 5.91
C LEU A 253 24.55 -18.65 6.60
N SER A 254 23.38 -18.94 6.02
CA SER A 254 22.46 -19.94 6.58
C SER A 254 23.06 -21.35 6.48
N VAL A 255 23.60 -21.74 5.32
CA VAL A 255 24.21 -23.06 5.10
C VAL A 255 25.42 -23.32 6.02
N ARG A 256 26.22 -22.30 6.32
CA ARG A 256 27.35 -22.42 7.27
C ARG A 256 26.93 -22.44 8.75
N SER A 257 25.66 -22.17 9.07
CA SER A 257 25.20 -22.07 10.45
C SER A 257 24.93 -23.46 11.04
N LYS A 258 25.78 -23.90 11.99
CA LYS A 258 25.62 -25.15 12.76
C LYS A 258 24.22 -25.24 13.38
N LYS A 259 23.77 -24.19 14.08
CA LYS A 259 22.36 -23.92 14.40
C LYS A 259 21.91 -22.57 13.87
N ALA A 260 20.67 -22.50 13.39
CA ALA A 260 20.05 -21.24 12.99
C ALA A 260 18.68 -21.06 13.67
N GLY A 261 18.51 -19.90 14.30
CA GLY A 261 17.23 -19.44 14.84
C GLY A 261 16.69 -18.25 14.03
N ILE A 262 15.39 -18.22 13.77
CA ILE A 262 14.72 -17.12 13.07
C ILE A 262 13.73 -16.41 14.00
N ILE A 263 13.84 -15.08 14.09
CA ILE A 263 12.90 -14.21 14.79
C ILE A 263 12.33 -13.25 13.76
N ILE A 264 11.03 -13.34 13.47
CA ILE A 264 10.38 -12.56 12.42
C ILE A 264 9.32 -11.64 13.05
N LEU A 265 9.51 -10.33 12.91
CA LEU A 265 8.61 -9.30 13.42
C LEU A 265 7.87 -8.66 12.23
N GLY A 266 6.65 -9.13 11.94
CA GLY A 266 5.90 -8.80 10.74
C GLY A 266 5.92 -9.91 9.69
N GLY A 267 5.90 -9.53 8.40
CA GLY A 267 5.76 -10.45 7.28
C GLY A 267 6.28 -9.88 5.97
N GLY A 268 5.92 -10.49 4.83
CA GLY A 268 6.37 -10.04 3.51
C GLY A 268 7.84 -10.35 3.25
N VAL A 269 8.53 -9.48 2.50
CA VAL A 269 9.89 -9.75 1.96
C VAL A 269 10.88 -10.19 3.03
N CYS A 270 10.91 -9.55 4.21
CA CYS A 270 11.84 -9.92 5.28
C CYS A 270 11.56 -11.30 5.89
N LYS A 271 10.28 -11.73 5.97
CA LYS A 271 9.91 -13.09 6.37
C LYS A 271 10.37 -14.09 5.32
N HIS A 272 9.87 -13.94 4.09
CA HIS A 272 10.09 -14.89 3.01
C HIS A 272 11.58 -15.04 2.69
N GLN A 273 12.35 -13.95 2.66
CA GLN A 273 13.78 -13.99 2.34
C GLN A 273 14.59 -14.79 3.38
N ILE A 274 14.31 -14.62 4.68
CA ILE A 274 14.97 -15.41 5.74
C ILE A 274 14.54 -16.87 5.65
N CYS A 275 13.23 -17.15 5.51
CA CYS A 275 12.73 -18.53 5.42
C CYS A 275 13.33 -19.29 4.21
N ASN A 276 13.38 -18.63 3.05
CA ASN A 276 13.98 -19.18 1.83
C ASN A 276 15.51 -19.39 1.97
N ALA A 277 16.21 -18.57 2.76
CA ALA A 277 17.60 -18.85 3.10
C ALA A 277 17.75 -20.09 4.00
N MET A 278 16.81 -20.33 4.92
CA MET A 278 16.80 -21.53 5.78
C MET A 278 16.45 -22.81 5.00
N LEU A 279 15.73 -22.72 3.89
CA LEU A 279 15.44 -23.87 3.02
C LEU A 279 16.72 -24.60 2.56
N PHE A 280 17.79 -23.86 2.24
CA PHE A 280 19.07 -24.44 1.79
C PHE A 280 19.82 -25.24 2.85
N ARG A 281 19.44 -25.14 4.13
CA ARG A 281 19.96 -25.96 5.25
C ARG A 281 18.95 -26.97 5.79
N ASN A 282 17.88 -27.28 5.02
CA ASN A 282 16.72 -28.09 5.43
C ASN A 282 15.96 -27.53 6.66
N GLY A 283 15.81 -26.21 6.73
CA GLY A 283 14.93 -25.53 7.70
C GLY A 283 15.64 -24.78 8.83
N ALA A 284 14.85 -24.12 9.66
CA ALA A 284 15.34 -23.44 10.87
C ALA A 284 15.20 -24.36 12.10
N ASP A 285 16.21 -24.36 12.98
CA ASP A 285 16.15 -25.16 14.23
C ASP A 285 15.18 -24.56 15.25
N TYR A 286 15.03 -23.24 15.21
CA TYR A 286 14.16 -22.48 16.10
C TYR A 286 13.46 -21.37 15.31
N ALA A 287 12.14 -21.21 15.48
CA ALA A 287 11.37 -20.17 14.82
C ALA A 287 10.39 -19.49 15.78
N VAL A 288 10.35 -18.15 15.74
CA VAL A 288 9.36 -17.31 16.44
C VAL A 288 8.84 -16.24 15.49
N TYR A 289 7.53 -16.29 15.16
CA TYR A 289 6.87 -15.27 14.34
C TYR A 289 5.95 -14.41 15.19
N VAL A 290 6.13 -13.10 15.10
CA VAL A 290 5.31 -12.08 15.77
C VAL A 290 4.71 -11.18 14.70
N ASN A 291 3.47 -11.45 14.29
CA ASN A 291 2.79 -10.70 13.23
C ASN A 291 1.27 -10.66 13.43
N THR A 292 0.60 -9.91 12.55
CA THR A 292 -0.87 -9.76 12.53
C THR A 292 -1.51 -10.33 11.25
N GLY A 293 -0.75 -11.05 10.44
CA GLY A 293 -1.25 -11.73 9.24
C GLY A 293 -2.23 -12.85 9.60
N GLN A 294 -3.08 -13.25 8.65
CA GLN A 294 -4.10 -14.28 8.87
C GLN A 294 -4.08 -15.26 7.69
N GLU A 295 -4.23 -16.55 7.97
CA GLU A 295 -4.05 -17.62 6.97
C GLU A 295 -5.11 -17.63 5.85
N PHE A 296 -6.28 -17.03 6.07
CA PHE A 296 -7.44 -17.16 5.16
C PHE A 296 -7.24 -16.50 3.79
N ASP A 297 -6.28 -15.58 3.66
CA ASP A 297 -6.00 -14.87 2.40
C ASP A 297 -4.93 -15.55 1.54
N GLY A 298 -4.31 -16.63 2.03
CA GLY A 298 -3.26 -17.37 1.33
C GLY A 298 -1.94 -16.58 1.17
N SER A 299 -1.71 -15.53 1.94
CA SER A 299 -0.47 -14.75 1.89
C SER A 299 0.65 -15.39 2.70
N ASP A 300 1.89 -15.34 2.21
CA ASP A 300 3.08 -15.71 3.00
C ASP A 300 3.14 -14.92 4.32
N ALA A 301 2.69 -13.66 4.34
CA ALA A 301 2.67 -12.84 5.55
C ALA A 301 1.75 -13.40 6.64
N GLY A 302 0.62 -14.01 6.26
CA GLY A 302 -0.31 -14.71 7.16
C GLY A 302 -0.04 -16.20 7.34
N ALA A 303 0.88 -16.77 6.55
CA ALA A 303 1.19 -18.19 6.55
C ALA A 303 1.68 -18.71 7.91
N ARG A 304 1.20 -19.90 8.25
CA ARG A 304 1.55 -20.62 9.47
C ARG A 304 3.02 -21.12 9.43
N PRO A 305 3.80 -21.11 10.53
CA PRO A 305 5.02 -21.92 10.65
C PRO A 305 4.87 -23.37 10.18
N ASP A 306 3.69 -23.97 10.38
CA ASP A 306 3.33 -25.31 9.87
C ASP A 306 3.34 -25.40 8.32
N GLU A 307 2.99 -24.31 7.64
CA GLU A 307 3.08 -24.20 6.17
C GLU A 307 4.55 -24.08 5.72
N ALA A 308 5.39 -23.33 6.45
CA ALA A 308 6.82 -23.25 6.14
C ALA A 308 7.50 -24.63 6.18
N ILE A 309 7.13 -25.49 7.14
CA ILE A 309 7.60 -26.88 7.23
C ILE A 309 7.20 -27.70 5.99
N SER A 310 6.09 -27.39 5.31
CA SER A 310 5.69 -28.08 4.08
C SER A 310 6.55 -27.73 2.85
N TRP A 311 7.20 -26.57 2.89
CA TRP A 311 8.18 -26.13 1.87
C TRP A 311 9.59 -26.66 2.16
N GLU A 312 9.89 -27.01 3.41
CA GLU A 312 11.11 -27.73 3.80
C GLU A 312 11.06 -29.14 3.21
N ALA A 313 11.62 -29.29 2.00
CA ALA A 313 11.51 -30.52 1.23
C ALA A 313 11.99 -31.74 2.02
N ASP A 314 11.15 -32.78 2.10
CA ASP A 314 11.56 -34.10 2.56
C ASP A 314 12.55 -34.69 1.56
N SER A 315 13.82 -34.35 1.75
CA SER A 315 14.83 -34.50 0.73
C SER A 315 15.30 -35.95 0.62
N TYR A 316 14.55 -36.74 -0.16
CA TYR A 316 15.03 -37.97 -0.81
C TYR A 316 16.41 -37.73 -1.50
N LEU A 317 16.68 -36.48 -1.91
CA LEU A 317 17.93 -35.98 -2.47
C LEU A 317 19.14 -35.98 -1.52
N THR A 318 18.99 -35.97 -0.19
CA THR A 318 20.13 -36.01 0.75
C THR A 318 20.60 -37.42 1.13
N SER A 319 19.86 -38.46 0.73
CA SER A 319 20.17 -39.87 1.02
C SER A 319 21.51 -40.40 0.44
N LYS A 320 22.23 -39.58 -0.35
CA LYS A 320 23.53 -39.90 -0.95
C LYS A 320 24.74 -39.13 -0.39
N VAL A 321 24.55 -38.15 0.51
CA VAL A 321 25.65 -37.20 0.86
C VAL A 321 25.92 -37.05 2.36
N ALA A 322 24.97 -37.34 3.27
CA ALA A 322 25.24 -37.28 4.72
C ALA A 322 24.65 -38.49 5.45
N GLY A 323 25.47 -39.13 6.30
CA GLY A 323 25.04 -40.24 7.14
C GLY A 323 24.12 -39.78 8.27
N LYS A 324 23.06 -40.56 8.53
CA LYS A 324 22.31 -40.67 9.80
C LYS A 324 22.33 -39.48 10.77
N ILE A 325 21.70 -38.36 10.41
CA ILE A 325 21.12 -37.45 11.41
C ILE A 325 19.77 -38.05 11.85
N ASP A 326 19.60 -38.32 13.15
CA ASP A 326 18.35 -38.88 13.68
C ASP A 326 17.21 -37.84 13.66
N ARG A 327 16.31 -37.98 12.68
CA ARG A 327 15.30 -36.96 12.31
C ARG A 327 14.16 -36.75 13.32
N LYS A 328 14.15 -37.43 14.48
CA LYS A 328 13.03 -37.35 15.45
C LYS A 328 13.04 -36.12 16.37
N SER A 329 14.11 -35.33 16.40
CA SER A 329 14.33 -34.28 17.40
C SER A 329 14.15 -32.83 16.91
N SER A 330 14.23 -32.56 15.59
CA SER A 330 14.12 -31.18 15.04
C SER A 330 12.71 -30.58 15.06
N LEU A 331 11.67 -31.39 15.26
CA LEU A 331 10.26 -31.01 15.03
C LEU A 331 9.60 -30.09 16.09
N LYS A 332 10.38 -29.31 16.87
CA LYS A 332 9.93 -28.71 18.15
C LYS A 332 10.11 -27.19 18.30
N ALA A 333 9.75 -26.40 17.29
CA ALA A 333 9.53 -24.95 17.46
C ALA A 333 8.31 -24.45 16.65
N ARG A 334 7.12 -24.46 17.28
CA ARG A 334 5.89 -23.86 16.72
C ARG A 334 5.37 -22.79 17.68
N VAL A 335 5.59 -21.52 17.36
CA VAL A 335 5.05 -20.41 18.14
C VAL A 335 4.53 -19.28 17.26
N TYR A 336 3.27 -18.93 17.51
CA TYR A 336 2.62 -17.73 17.03
C TYR A 336 2.56 -16.74 18.18
N LEU A 337 2.77 -15.46 17.89
CA LEU A 337 2.30 -14.41 18.79
C LEU A 337 1.76 -13.20 18.04
N ALA A 338 0.47 -12.96 18.16
CA ALA A 338 -0.15 -11.69 17.81
C ALA A 338 -0.33 -10.82 19.08
N ILE A 339 0.77 -10.27 19.61
CA ILE A 339 0.73 -9.28 20.70
C ILE A 339 1.64 -8.09 20.38
N THR A 340 1.08 -6.89 20.55
CA THR A 340 1.74 -5.59 20.46
C THR A 340 3.00 -5.56 21.32
N ILE A 341 4.17 -5.52 20.67
CA ILE A 341 5.44 -5.37 21.40
C ILE A 341 5.47 -3.97 22.01
N ARG A 342 5.39 -3.89 23.35
CA ARG A 342 5.78 -2.70 24.13
C ARG A 342 6.69 -3.02 25.32
N THR A 343 6.81 -4.30 25.70
CA THR A 343 7.47 -4.71 26.96
C THR A 343 8.43 -5.90 26.85
N HIS A 344 8.23 -6.89 25.97
CA HIS A 344 8.98 -8.16 26.07
C HIS A 344 10.37 -8.16 25.43
N LEU A 345 10.61 -7.31 24.44
CA LEU A 345 11.96 -7.15 23.89
C LEU A 345 12.93 -6.47 24.89
N ALA A 346 12.44 -5.86 25.97
CA ALA A 346 13.27 -5.34 27.07
C ALA A 346 13.79 -6.43 28.04
N GLN A 347 13.10 -7.58 28.18
CA GLN A 347 13.63 -8.73 28.93
C GLN A 347 14.85 -9.37 28.25
N TYR A 348 14.99 -9.17 26.93
CA TYR A 348 16.18 -9.60 26.17
C TYR A 348 17.48 -8.97 26.72
N ALA A 349 17.37 -7.83 27.41
CA ALA A 349 18.49 -6.96 27.73
C ALA A 349 19.22 -7.21 29.06
N GLY A 350 18.73 -8.08 29.94
CA GLY A 350 19.30 -8.22 31.29
C GLY A 350 19.18 -6.95 32.15
N LEU A 351 18.22 -6.06 31.85
CA LEU A 351 17.89 -4.85 32.62
C LEU A 351 17.13 -5.15 33.93
N GLU A 352 17.44 -6.30 34.53
CA GLU A 352 16.69 -7.02 35.58
C GLU A 352 16.48 -6.22 36.88
N GLN A 353 17.26 -5.16 37.09
CA GLN A 353 17.19 -4.28 38.26
C GLN A 353 16.63 -2.87 38.00
N ARG A 354 16.49 -2.42 36.75
CA ARG A 354 16.01 -1.04 36.44
C ARG A 354 14.60 -1.00 35.86
N THR A 355 14.22 -1.98 35.06
CA THR A 355 12.85 -2.04 34.50
C THR A 355 11.84 -2.60 35.49
N THR A 356 12.25 -3.54 36.34
CA THR A 356 11.47 -4.04 37.49
C THR A 356 11.08 -2.88 38.40
N THR A 357 12.05 -2.16 38.99
CA THR A 357 11.76 -1.04 39.90
C THR A 357 10.85 0.04 39.30
N LEU A 358 10.93 0.28 37.98
CA LEU A 358 10.02 1.20 37.28
C LEU A 358 8.62 0.61 37.05
N CYS A 359 8.52 -0.65 36.62
CA CYS A 359 7.25 -1.35 36.46
C CYS A 359 6.55 -1.55 37.81
N ASP A 360 7.26 -1.93 38.85
CA ASP A 360 6.73 -2.11 40.21
C ASP A 360 6.28 -0.76 40.78
N ALA A 361 7.01 0.34 40.52
CA ALA A 361 6.56 1.69 40.86
C ALA A 361 5.33 2.14 40.06
N MET A 362 5.22 1.78 38.78
CA MET A 362 4.04 2.09 37.95
C MET A 362 2.82 1.27 38.37
N LEU A 363 2.98 -0.04 38.58
CA LEU A 363 1.94 -0.94 39.09
C LEU A 363 1.47 -0.52 40.48
N LYS A 364 2.40 -0.13 41.36
CA LYS A 364 2.06 0.43 42.68
C LYS A 364 1.25 1.72 42.54
N LYS A 365 1.63 2.62 41.64
CA LYS A 365 0.91 3.88 41.39
C LYS A 365 -0.46 3.68 40.71
N GLU A 366 -0.61 2.65 39.88
CA GLU A 366 -1.92 2.23 39.35
C GLU A 366 -2.78 1.58 40.44
N ARG A 367 -2.20 0.71 41.30
CA ARG A 367 -2.90 0.12 42.47
C ARG A 367 -3.36 1.22 43.43
N GLU A 368 -2.52 2.22 43.71
CA GLU A 368 -2.86 3.42 44.49
C GLU A 368 -3.95 4.25 43.81
N SER A 369 -3.88 4.48 42.49
CA SER A 369 -4.92 5.21 41.74
C SER A 369 -6.28 4.49 41.71
N ILE A 370 -6.27 3.15 41.62
CA ILE A 370 -7.47 2.31 41.64
C ILE A 370 -8.05 2.28 43.07
N PHE A 371 -7.21 2.17 44.10
CA PHE A 371 -7.65 2.30 45.50
C PHE A 371 -8.23 3.68 45.80
N MET A 372 -7.63 4.75 45.28
CA MET A 372 -8.16 6.11 45.46
C MET A 372 -9.51 6.31 44.78
N SER A 373 -9.78 5.72 43.60
CA SER A 373 -11.11 5.79 43.00
C SER A 373 -12.12 4.92 43.75
N TYR A 374 -11.73 3.74 44.23
CA TYR A 374 -12.58 2.87 45.06
C TYR A 374 -12.97 3.52 46.40
N ASP A 375 -12.02 4.18 47.06
CA ASP A 375 -12.24 4.86 48.34
C ASP A 375 -13.06 6.16 48.17
N GLN A 376 -12.98 6.82 47.01
CA GLN A 376 -13.89 7.91 46.64
C GLN A 376 -15.32 7.44 46.34
N ILE A 377 -15.49 6.27 45.73
CA ILE A 377 -16.80 5.66 45.49
C ILE A 377 -17.43 5.21 46.82
N ASN A 378 -16.71 4.45 47.65
CA ASN A 378 -17.20 3.99 48.95
C ASN A 378 -17.52 5.16 49.91
N LYS A 379 -16.77 6.27 49.87
CA LYS A 379 -17.11 7.48 50.65
C LYS A 379 -18.34 8.24 50.14
N ALA A 380 -18.73 8.07 48.88
CA ALA A 380 -20.00 8.58 48.37
C ALA A 380 -21.19 7.74 48.88
N ASP A 381 -21.03 6.41 48.93
CA ASP A 381 -22.10 5.49 49.33
C ASP A 381 -22.33 5.50 50.86
N ILE A 382 -21.28 5.55 51.69
CA ILE A 382 -21.37 5.51 53.16
C ILE A 382 -22.09 6.73 53.76
N VAL A 383 -22.19 7.85 53.04
CA VAL A 383 -22.88 9.07 53.53
C VAL A 383 -24.40 9.03 53.24
N SER A 384 -24.90 8.00 52.55
CA SER A 384 -26.30 7.95 52.08
C SER A 384 -27.32 7.29 53.03
N GLU A 385 -26.90 6.57 54.07
CA GLU A 385 -27.81 5.79 54.94
C GLU A 385 -28.48 6.57 56.10
N SER A 386 -28.33 7.90 56.18
CA SER A 386 -28.93 8.69 57.28
C SER A 386 -29.70 9.95 56.83
N SER A 387 -30.80 9.77 56.10
CA SER A 387 -32.08 10.50 56.29
C SER A 387 -33.01 10.31 55.07
N GLY A 388 -34.25 9.87 55.31
CA GLY A 388 -35.22 9.70 54.23
C GLY A 388 -36.16 10.89 54.10
N HIS A 389 -36.21 11.54 52.92
CA HIS A 389 -37.44 12.10 52.34
C HIS A 389 -37.31 12.50 50.86
N SER A 390 -38.45 12.48 50.17
CA SER A 390 -38.73 12.97 48.80
C SER A 390 -37.93 12.38 47.63
N ILE A 391 -38.66 11.66 46.77
CA ILE A 391 -38.30 11.26 45.41
C ILE A 391 -38.34 12.48 44.47
N ASP A 392 -37.72 12.35 43.29
CA ASP A 392 -38.07 13.03 42.03
C ASP A 392 -37.31 14.33 41.60
N LYS A 393 -36.03 14.22 41.20
CA LYS A 393 -35.32 15.26 40.38
C LYS A 393 -34.24 14.79 39.36
N THR A 394 -33.94 13.50 39.21
CA THR A 394 -32.76 13.05 38.40
C THR A 394 -33.04 12.43 37.03
N ALA A 395 -34.29 12.02 36.72
CA ALA A 395 -34.63 11.52 35.38
C ALA A 395 -34.53 12.64 34.31
N ASP A 396 -34.87 13.87 34.72
CA ASP A 396 -35.13 15.01 33.83
C ASP A 396 -33.86 15.61 33.19
N GLU A 397 -32.66 15.28 33.69
CA GLU A 397 -31.39 15.76 33.10
C GLU A 397 -30.85 14.84 32.01
N TYR A 398 -31.18 13.54 32.06
CA TYR A 398 -30.69 12.56 31.08
C TYR A 398 -31.42 12.70 29.74
N ASP A 399 -32.75 12.85 29.77
CA ASP A 399 -33.54 13.07 28.55
C ASP A 399 -33.30 14.44 27.92
N ARG A 400 -33.06 15.50 28.72
CA ARG A 400 -32.61 16.79 28.18
C ARG A 400 -31.25 16.72 27.49
N ARG A 401 -30.31 15.88 27.97
CA ARG A 401 -29.03 15.63 27.29
C ARG A 401 -29.20 14.81 26.01
N ARG A 402 -30.16 13.88 25.96
CA ARG A 402 -30.49 13.08 24.77
C ARG A 402 -31.15 13.93 23.69
N SER A 403 -32.18 14.70 24.04
CA SER A 403 -32.90 15.57 23.12
C SER A 403 -31.98 16.61 22.46
N ARG A 404 -31.09 17.26 23.24
CA ARG A 404 -30.07 18.18 22.69
C ARG A 404 -29.12 17.52 21.69
N ARG A 405 -28.77 16.24 21.87
CA ARG A 405 -27.91 15.50 20.90
C ARG A 405 -28.64 15.17 19.60
N GLU A 406 -29.95 14.90 19.65
CA GLU A 406 -30.78 14.66 18.46
C GLU A 406 -31.07 15.97 17.69
N GLU A 407 -31.24 17.09 18.39
CA GLU A 407 -31.32 18.43 17.77
C GLU A 407 -30.01 18.80 17.05
N ASP A 408 -28.85 18.65 17.71
CA ASP A 408 -27.52 18.91 17.11
C ASP A 408 -27.26 18.04 15.86
N TYR A 409 -27.70 16.77 15.89
CA TYR A 409 -27.55 15.84 14.77
C TYR A 409 -28.45 16.23 13.58
N ASN A 410 -29.70 16.63 13.84
CA ASN A 410 -30.63 17.09 12.81
C ASN A 410 -30.26 18.48 12.26
N GLU A 411 -29.70 19.38 13.07
CA GLU A 411 -29.12 20.65 12.61
C GLU A 411 -27.96 20.44 11.63
N ARG A 412 -27.00 19.55 11.97
CA ARG A 412 -25.89 19.21 11.07
C ARG A 412 -26.38 18.59 9.76
N ARG A 413 -27.40 17.72 9.82
CA ARG A 413 -28.04 17.11 8.65
C ARG A 413 -28.74 18.15 7.75
N ASN A 414 -29.40 19.14 8.33
CA ASN A 414 -30.07 20.23 7.59
C ASN A 414 -29.07 21.27 7.05
N ARG A 415 -27.96 21.55 7.73
CA ARG A 415 -26.85 22.36 7.19
C ARG A 415 -26.27 21.73 5.91
N ASN A 416 -26.03 20.42 5.90
CA ASN A 416 -25.54 19.73 4.70
C ASN A 416 -26.56 19.72 3.54
N ARG A 417 -27.88 19.64 3.82
CA ARG A 417 -28.90 19.74 2.77
C ARG A 417 -28.98 21.14 2.13
N ARG A 418 -28.80 22.22 2.90
CA ARG A 418 -28.82 23.61 2.39
C ARG A 418 -27.58 23.99 1.57
N SER A 419 -26.47 23.24 1.67
CA SER A 419 -25.24 23.51 0.90
C SER A 419 -25.26 22.97 -0.54
N SER A 420 -26.33 22.27 -0.98
CA SER A 420 -26.40 21.62 -2.30
C SER A 420 -27.03 22.47 -3.42
N HIS A 421 -27.51 23.68 -3.12
CA HIS A 421 -28.19 24.56 -4.09
C HIS A 421 -27.41 25.85 -4.34
N ARG A 422 -26.21 25.73 -4.93
CA ARG A 422 -25.53 26.86 -5.60
C ARG A 422 -24.50 26.41 -6.64
N TYR A 423 -24.97 25.83 -7.75
CA TYR A 423 -24.18 25.74 -8.99
C TYR A 423 -24.61 26.84 -9.95
N GLY A 424 -23.64 27.59 -10.50
CA GLY A 424 -23.87 28.60 -11.53
C GLY A 424 -22.64 29.47 -11.81
N ASN A 425 -21.99 29.21 -12.96
CA ASN A 425 -20.99 30.06 -13.64
C ASN A 425 -19.66 30.39 -12.89
N THR A 426 -18.48 30.49 -13.54
CA THR A 426 -18.09 30.44 -14.97
C THR A 426 -16.61 30.01 -15.14
N ARG A 427 -16.25 29.67 -16.39
CA ARG A 427 -14.91 29.78 -17.04
C ARG A 427 -13.80 28.76 -16.69
N ALA A 428 -13.43 27.98 -17.71
CA ALA A 428 -12.17 27.24 -17.78
C ALA A 428 -10.96 28.18 -17.89
N LEU A 429 -9.82 27.78 -17.31
CA LEU A 429 -8.54 28.51 -17.36
C LEU A 429 -7.56 27.81 -18.32
N VAL A 430 -6.97 28.60 -19.22
CA VAL A 430 -5.91 28.18 -20.14
C VAL A 430 -4.59 28.03 -19.37
N PRO A 431 -3.76 26.99 -19.62
CA PRO A 431 -2.46 26.85 -18.95
C PRO A 431 -1.51 28.02 -19.27
N PRO A 432 -0.70 28.47 -18.29
CA PRO A 432 0.25 29.56 -18.49
C PRO A 432 1.39 29.16 -19.42
N LYS A 433 1.90 30.13 -20.19
CA LYS A 433 3.18 30.01 -20.91
C LYS A 433 4.28 30.68 -20.09
N PHE A 434 5.41 30.00 -19.94
CA PHE A 434 6.62 30.51 -19.29
C PHE A 434 7.62 30.98 -20.34
N GLU A 435 8.43 32.01 -20.04
CA GLU A 435 9.46 32.51 -20.97
C GLU A 435 10.79 31.76 -20.80
N GLY A 436 11.48 31.50 -21.91
CA GLY A 436 12.78 30.81 -21.93
C GLY A 436 12.67 29.29 -22.16
N GLU A 437 13.79 28.65 -22.50
CA GLU A 437 13.82 27.20 -22.65
C GLU A 437 13.81 26.50 -21.27
N PRO A 438 13.18 25.31 -21.15
CA PRO A 438 13.10 24.58 -19.89
C PRO A 438 14.48 24.36 -19.26
N GLY A 439 14.64 24.78 -17.99
CA GLY A 439 15.90 24.68 -17.25
C GLY A 439 16.84 25.91 -17.36
N SER A 440 16.57 26.86 -18.27
CA SER A 440 17.31 28.14 -18.30
C SER A 440 16.98 29.03 -17.09
N THR A 441 17.91 29.90 -16.69
CA THR A 441 17.72 30.87 -15.58
C THR A 441 16.45 31.69 -15.75
N ARG A 442 16.18 32.17 -16.98
CA ARG A 442 14.98 32.95 -17.31
C ARG A 442 13.68 32.15 -17.20
N TRP A 443 13.71 30.84 -17.48
CA TRP A 443 12.56 29.95 -17.29
C TRP A 443 12.31 29.67 -15.81
N ILE A 444 13.38 29.53 -15.02
CA ILE A 444 13.30 29.39 -13.56
C ILE A 444 12.74 30.66 -12.92
N GLU A 445 13.22 31.84 -13.34
CA GLU A 445 12.74 33.16 -12.90
C GLU A 445 11.28 33.40 -13.28
N SER A 446 10.91 33.19 -14.56
CA SER A 446 9.53 33.31 -15.05
C SER A 446 8.57 32.40 -14.26
N ARG A 447 9.01 31.18 -13.91
CA ARG A 447 8.25 30.23 -13.09
C ARG A 447 8.19 30.65 -11.61
N ALA A 448 9.22 31.32 -11.08
CA ALA A 448 9.24 31.86 -9.73
C ALA A 448 8.34 33.10 -9.57
N GLU A 449 8.32 34.00 -10.56
CA GLU A 449 7.39 35.14 -10.61
C GLU A 449 5.94 34.69 -10.75
N TYR A 450 5.67 33.72 -11.63
CA TYR A 450 4.33 33.12 -11.73
C TYR A 450 3.89 32.51 -10.39
N ARG A 451 4.79 31.79 -9.70
CA ARG A 451 4.52 31.24 -8.36
C ARG A 451 4.22 32.31 -7.30
N LYS A 452 4.86 33.49 -7.34
CA LYS A 452 4.54 34.62 -6.44
C LYS A 452 3.15 35.20 -6.69
N ASN A 453 2.67 35.15 -7.93
CA ASN A 453 1.40 35.77 -8.34
C ASN A 453 0.19 34.81 -8.31
N VAL A 454 0.41 33.50 -8.11
CA VAL A 454 -0.66 32.49 -8.00
C VAL A 454 -1.12 32.36 -6.55
N LYS A 455 -2.39 32.69 -6.28
CA LYS A 455 -3.04 32.63 -4.94
C LYS A 455 -3.31 31.21 -4.40
N PHE A 456 -2.91 30.15 -5.09
CA PHE A 456 -3.12 28.77 -4.66
C PHE A 456 -1.90 27.89 -4.99
N SER A 457 -1.14 27.51 -3.97
CA SER A 457 -0.03 26.56 -4.07
C SER A 457 -0.37 25.26 -3.36
N ILE A 458 0.08 24.13 -3.91
CA ILE A 458 -0.04 22.80 -3.27
C ILE A 458 0.99 22.64 -2.13
N TRP A 459 2.04 23.47 -2.10
CA TRP A 459 3.03 23.51 -1.02
C TRP A 459 3.46 24.95 -0.67
N PRO A 460 3.49 25.36 0.60
CA PRO A 460 3.96 26.68 1.02
C PRO A 460 5.49 26.74 1.14
N PRO A 461 6.11 27.93 1.02
CA PRO A 461 7.54 28.11 1.28
C PRO A 461 7.85 28.18 2.79
N SER A 462 9.02 27.67 3.18
CA SER A 462 9.53 27.73 4.56
C SER A 462 9.81 29.17 5.02
N PRO A 463 9.66 29.49 6.33
CA PRO A 463 9.97 30.81 6.85
C PRO A 463 11.50 31.09 6.84
N PRO A 464 11.95 32.26 6.37
CA PRO A 464 13.37 32.59 6.36
C PRO A 464 13.89 32.96 7.76
N ARG A 465 15.10 32.49 8.10
CA ARG A 465 15.91 32.98 9.23
C ARG A 465 16.64 34.30 8.86
N PRO A 466 17.07 35.12 9.84
CA PRO A 466 17.52 36.49 9.58
C PRO A 466 18.86 36.60 8.83
N THR A 467 19.03 37.73 8.15
CA THR A 467 20.01 38.04 7.10
C THR A 467 21.37 38.53 7.59
N PHE A 468 22.41 38.40 6.75
CA PHE A 468 23.43 39.45 6.60
C PHE A 468 23.93 39.66 5.16
N ALA A 469 23.77 40.91 4.70
CA ALA A 469 24.56 41.73 3.76
C ALA A 469 25.14 41.20 2.42
N SER A 470 24.71 41.91 1.35
CA SER A 470 25.51 42.46 0.22
C SER A 470 26.36 41.56 -0.68
N LEU A 471 26.10 41.63 -2.01
CA LEU A 471 26.94 42.38 -2.97
C LEU A 471 26.31 42.39 -4.39
N SER A 472 26.03 43.59 -4.91
CA SER A 472 25.95 43.89 -6.36
C SER A 472 27.38 44.19 -6.88
N PRO A 473 27.71 44.43 -8.19
CA PRO A 473 26.89 44.71 -9.40
C PRO A 473 27.44 43.89 -10.63
N PRO A 474 27.53 44.32 -11.92
CA PRO A 474 26.91 45.42 -12.69
C PRO A 474 26.22 44.98 -14.03
N PRO A 475 25.64 45.93 -14.83
CA PRO A 475 24.77 45.61 -15.98
C PRO A 475 25.27 46.09 -17.37
N ARG A 476 24.42 45.84 -18.42
CA ARG A 476 24.40 46.40 -19.80
C ARG A 476 25.27 45.68 -20.86
N ASP A 477 25.00 45.77 -22.17
CA ASP A 477 23.96 46.52 -22.91
C ASP A 477 23.41 45.77 -24.17
N THR A 478 22.45 46.43 -24.82
CA THR A 478 21.60 46.02 -25.94
C THR A 478 22.21 46.18 -27.34
N GLN A 479 21.67 45.48 -28.35
CA GLN A 479 21.35 46.10 -29.65
C GLN A 479 20.34 45.32 -30.52
N LYS A 480 19.51 46.06 -31.27
CA LYS A 480 18.50 45.57 -32.24
C LYS A 480 19.04 45.64 -33.67
N ARG A 481 18.49 44.86 -34.62
CA ARG A 481 18.33 45.32 -36.03
C ARG A 481 17.28 44.57 -36.89
N ARG A 482 16.91 45.25 -37.99
CA ARG A 482 15.93 44.93 -39.06
C ARG A 482 16.62 45.21 -40.43
N HIS A 483 16.20 44.72 -41.60
CA HIS A 483 15.00 43.97 -42.01
C HIS A 483 15.28 43.12 -43.28
N LYS A 484 14.26 42.38 -43.74
CA LYS A 484 14.00 41.82 -45.10
C LYS A 484 14.94 42.20 -46.27
N SER A 485 15.28 41.22 -47.13
CA SER A 485 14.69 41.05 -48.49
C SER A 485 15.19 39.81 -49.28
N GLY A 486 14.34 39.27 -50.18
CA GLY A 486 14.68 38.83 -51.56
C GLY A 486 15.39 37.49 -51.89
N HIS A 487 14.68 36.60 -52.61
CA HIS A 487 15.16 35.62 -53.65
C HIS A 487 16.24 34.56 -53.27
N GLU A 488 16.31 33.34 -53.85
CA GLU A 488 15.39 32.50 -54.64
C GLU A 488 15.87 31.02 -54.61
N ARG A 489 15.04 30.07 -55.09
CA ARG A 489 15.36 28.70 -55.58
C ARG A 489 15.89 27.60 -54.63
N ARG A 490 14.96 26.67 -54.37
CA ARG A 490 15.12 25.19 -54.43
C ARG A 490 16.29 24.53 -53.69
N HIS A 491 16.03 24.06 -52.47
CA HIS A 491 16.18 22.65 -52.08
C HIS A 491 15.54 22.40 -50.70
N LYS A 492 14.36 21.75 -50.65
CA LYS A 492 13.79 20.97 -49.52
C LYS A 492 12.32 20.62 -49.81
N HIS A 493 12.00 19.34 -49.98
CA HIS A 493 10.61 18.84 -49.94
C HIS A 493 10.54 17.45 -49.31
N ARG A 494 10.86 17.36 -48.01
CA ARG A 494 10.49 16.26 -47.12
C ARG A 494 10.49 16.81 -45.69
N ARG A 495 9.48 16.44 -44.88
CA ARG A 495 9.06 17.10 -43.62
C ARG A 495 8.27 18.41 -43.80
N LYS A 496 7.09 18.29 -44.39
CA LYS A 496 5.98 19.26 -44.26
C LYS A 496 4.62 18.58 -44.53
N HIS A 497 4.37 17.46 -43.86
CA HIS A 497 3.17 16.63 -44.08
C HIS A 497 2.32 16.40 -42.80
N ASP A 498 2.92 16.48 -41.61
CA ASP A 498 2.24 16.05 -40.37
C ASP A 498 1.58 17.20 -39.57
N ASP A 499 1.83 18.46 -39.94
CA ASP A 499 1.32 19.66 -39.24
C ASP A 499 0.05 20.29 -39.87
N GLU A 500 -0.30 19.92 -41.11
CA GLU A 500 -1.56 20.37 -41.74
C GLU A 500 -2.74 19.46 -41.38
N GLN A 501 -2.54 18.13 -41.29
CA GLN A 501 -3.57 17.20 -40.82
C GLN A 501 -4.08 17.56 -39.41
N ARG A 502 -3.17 17.89 -38.47
CA ARG A 502 -3.52 18.24 -37.09
C ARG A 502 -4.20 19.60 -36.90
N ARG A 503 -4.27 20.44 -37.94
CA ARG A 503 -5.06 21.68 -37.94
C ARG A 503 -6.47 21.45 -38.46
N HIS A 504 -6.63 20.68 -39.53
CA HIS A 504 -7.96 20.32 -40.05
C HIS A 504 -8.81 19.52 -39.04
N GLU A 505 -8.21 18.62 -38.26
CA GLU A 505 -8.94 17.87 -37.23
C GLU A 505 -9.47 18.78 -36.09
N ARG A 506 -8.80 19.90 -35.79
CA ARG A 506 -9.15 20.80 -34.67
C ARG A 506 -10.15 21.90 -35.03
N GLU A 507 -10.43 22.12 -36.31
CA GLU A 507 -11.47 23.05 -36.74
C GLU A 507 -12.82 22.34 -36.94
N ASN A 508 -12.83 21.03 -37.21
CA ASN A 508 -14.06 20.21 -37.26
C ASN A 508 -14.66 19.86 -35.87
N GLU A 509 -13.90 19.93 -34.78
CA GLU A 509 -14.40 19.66 -33.41
C GLU A 509 -15.22 20.82 -32.78
N LYS A 510 -15.50 21.91 -33.53
CA LYS A 510 -16.17 23.11 -32.98
C LYS A 510 -17.48 23.52 -33.66
N THR A 511 -18.00 22.71 -34.57
CA THR A 511 -19.18 23.05 -35.40
C THR A 511 -20.28 21.99 -35.38
N SER A 512 -20.18 20.94 -34.55
CA SER A 512 -21.25 19.92 -34.42
C SER A 512 -22.28 20.21 -33.32
N ASP A 513 -21.96 21.08 -32.37
CA ASP A 513 -22.94 21.56 -31.38
C ASP A 513 -23.60 22.85 -31.88
N THR A 514 -24.90 22.75 -32.20
CA THR A 514 -25.83 23.83 -32.65
C THR A 514 -26.05 23.93 -34.18
N ALA A 515 -26.86 23.03 -34.76
CA ALA A 515 -27.93 23.35 -35.73
C ALA A 515 -28.76 22.12 -36.13
N LEU A 516 -29.98 22.00 -35.60
CA LEU A 516 -31.10 21.41 -36.35
C LEU A 516 -31.75 22.56 -37.14
N SER A 517 -32.19 22.30 -38.38
CA SER A 517 -32.63 23.30 -39.40
C SER A 517 -31.44 24.08 -39.99
N THR A 518 -31.08 23.96 -41.28
CA THR A 518 -31.92 24.16 -42.48
C THR A 518 -31.47 23.34 -43.71
N ASN A 519 -32.31 23.31 -44.76
CA ASN A 519 -31.96 22.96 -46.16
C ASN A 519 -30.65 23.64 -46.63
N GLU A 520 -29.87 22.99 -47.51
CA GLU A 520 -29.96 23.19 -48.97
C GLU A 520 -29.08 22.21 -49.80
N TYR A 521 -29.55 21.97 -51.03
CA TYR A 521 -29.00 21.30 -52.22
C TYR A 521 -27.45 21.34 -52.38
N ALA A 522 -26.77 20.36 -52.99
CA ALA A 522 -27.04 19.88 -54.36
C ALA A 522 -26.24 18.61 -54.78
N ASN A 523 -26.62 18.06 -55.94
CA ASN A 523 -25.91 17.11 -56.82
C ASN A 523 -25.56 15.70 -56.30
N TYR A 524 -26.49 14.77 -56.57
CA TYR A 524 -26.17 13.59 -57.39
C TYR A 524 -27.22 13.47 -58.51
N ASP A 525 -26.75 13.50 -59.77
CA ASP A 525 -27.48 12.91 -60.89
C ASP A 525 -27.39 11.38 -60.77
N GLU A 526 -28.38 10.68 -61.33
CA GLU A 526 -28.44 9.22 -61.51
C GLU A 526 -28.32 8.36 -60.23
N ASP A 527 -29.45 8.15 -59.53
CA ASP A 527 -29.93 6.80 -59.17
C ASP A 527 -31.36 6.85 -58.58
N ILE A 528 -32.38 6.61 -59.43
CA ILE A 528 -33.79 6.49 -58.99
C ILE A 528 -34.12 5.02 -58.75
N GLY A 529 -33.87 4.55 -57.53
CA GLY A 529 -34.20 3.20 -57.08
C GLY A 529 -34.18 3.08 -55.55
N PRO A 530 -34.82 2.06 -54.95
CA PRO A 530 -34.80 1.85 -53.51
C PRO A 530 -33.39 1.45 -53.05
N ALA A 531 -32.70 2.39 -52.39
CA ALA A 531 -31.38 2.14 -51.83
C ALA A 531 -31.46 1.20 -50.60
N PRO A 532 -30.58 0.20 -50.47
CA PRO A 532 -30.49 -0.60 -49.25
C PRO A 532 -30.04 0.28 -48.06
N LEU A 533 -30.48 -0.09 -46.86
CA LEU A 533 -30.12 0.59 -45.61
C LEU A 533 -28.59 0.73 -45.46
N PRO A 534 -28.05 1.93 -45.18
CA PRO A 534 -26.64 2.10 -44.88
C PRO A 534 -26.26 1.32 -43.62
N GLU A 535 -25.41 0.29 -43.76
CA GLU A 535 -25.00 -0.56 -42.63
C GLU A 535 -24.34 0.23 -41.48
N ASP A 536 -23.71 1.35 -41.81
CA ASP A 536 -22.97 2.20 -40.88
C ASP A 536 -23.85 2.94 -39.86
N LEU A 537 -25.17 3.02 -40.10
CA LEU A 537 -26.15 3.55 -39.12
C LEU A 537 -26.59 2.51 -38.07
N ILE A 538 -26.23 1.23 -38.25
CA ILE A 538 -26.72 0.10 -37.43
C ILE A 538 -25.62 -0.46 -36.49
N LYS A 539 -24.35 -0.16 -36.77
CA LYS A 539 -23.18 -0.58 -35.97
C LYS A 539 -22.80 0.53 -34.98
N LEU A 540 -23.22 0.40 -33.72
CA LEU A 540 -22.71 1.21 -32.61
C LEU A 540 -21.19 1.04 -32.51
N ARG A 541 -20.45 2.15 -32.45
CA ARG A 541 -19.02 2.15 -32.17
C ARG A 541 -18.78 1.99 -30.67
N GLU A 542 -17.60 1.49 -30.33
CA GLU A 542 -17.15 1.27 -28.94
C GLU A 542 -17.32 2.50 -28.01
N ARG A 543 -17.31 3.72 -28.59
CA ARG A 543 -17.48 4.99 -27.87
C ARG A 543 -18.94 5.35 -27.56
N ASP A 544 -19.91 4.75 -28.24
CA ASP A 544 -21.31 5.17 -28.18
C ASP A 544 -22.01 4.67 -26.90
N TYR A 545 -21.42 3.71 -26.19
CA TYR A 545 -21.85 3.23 -24.87
C TYR A 545 -21.36 4.11 -23.70
N GLY A 546 -20.62 5.19 -23.98
CA GLY A 546 -20.17 6.18 -22.98
C GLY A 546 -18.73 6.02 -22.49
N SER A 547 -18.19 7.08 -21.89
CA SER A 547 -16.78 7.18 -21.47
C SER A 547 -16.45 6.56 -20.10
N ASP A 548 -17.46 6.02 -19.42
CA ASP A 548 -17.35 5.45 -18.06
C ASP A 548 -16.87 3.98 -18.03
N MET A 549 -16.70 3.36 -19.20
CA MET A 549 -16.35 1.96 -19.36
C MET A 549 -14.91 1.76 -19.86
N LEU A 550 -14.35 0.60 -19.49
CA LEU A 550 -13.07 0.14 -20.02
C LEU A 550 -13.24 -0.29 -21.48
N ARG A 551 -12.14 -0.27 -22.22
CA ARG A 551 -12.09 -0.71 -23.62
C ARG A 551 -12.54 -2.18 -23.72
N GLY A 552 -13.49 -2.47 -24.61
CA GLY A 552 -14.15 -3.77 -24.77
C GLY A 552 -15.27 -4.11 -23.76
N GLU A 553 -15.41 -3.39 -22.63
CA GLU A 553 -16.39 -3.71 -21.58
C GLU A 553 -17.83 -3.50 -22.07
N GLY A 554 -18.10 -2.36 -22.72
CA GLY A 554 -19.44 -2.04 -23.23
C GLY A 554 -19.93 -2.97 -24.34
N SER A 555 -19.04 -3.37 -25.25
CA SER A 555 -19.37 -4.32 -26.33
C SER A 555 -19.65 -5.72 -25.82
N ALA A 556 -18.93 -6.18 -24.78
CA ALA A 556 -19.18 -7.47 -24.16
C ALA A 556 -20.53 -7.48 -23.42
N MET A 557 -20.85 -6.40 -22.68
CA MET A 557 -22.16 -6.27 -22.02
C MET A 557 -23.31 -6.17 -23.04
N ALA A 558 -23.12 -5.46 -24.15
CA ALA A 558 -24.14 -5.32 -25.20
C ALA A 558 -24.48 -6.64 -25.89
N GLN A 559 -23.52 -7.58 -26.01
CA GLN A 559 -23.77 -8.89 -26.59
C GLN A 559 -24.83 -9.67 -25.80
N TYR A 560 -24.68 -9.81 -24.48
CA TYR A 560 -25.68 -10.45 -23.62
C TYR A 560 -27.06 -9.78 -23.74
N VAL A 561 -27.11 -8.45 -23.82
CA VAL A 561 -28.38 -7.71 -24.00
C VAL A 561 -29.03 -7.96 -25.37
N GLN A 562 -28.24 -8.13 -26.43
CA GLN A 562 -28.72 -8.49 -27.77
C GLN A 562 -29.21 -9.95 -27.84
N GLU A 563 -28.54 -10.86 -27.12
CA GLU A 563 -28.94 -12.26 -26.95
C GLU A 563 -30.16 -12.42 -26.01
N GLY A 564 -30.53 -11.35 -25.28
CA GLY A 564 -31.67 -11.33 -24.35
C GLY A 564 -31.34 -11.87 -22.96
N GLU A 565 -30.06 -12.07 -22.66
CA GLU A 565 -29.56 -12.69 -21.44
C GLU A 565 -29.20 -11.68 -20.33
N ARG A 566 -29.12 -12.19 -19.10
CA ARG A 566 -28.73 -11.45 -17.90
C ARG A 566 -27.21 -11.29 -17.86
N ILE A 567 -26.71 -10.06 -17.82
CA ILE A 567 -25.27 -9.75 -17.75
C ILE A 567 -24.63 -10.43 -16.51
N PRO A 568 -23.61 -11.30 -16.65
CA PRO A 568 -22.96 -11.98 -15.53
C PRO A 568 -22.18 -11.04 -14.62
N ARG A 569 -22.27 -11.24 -13.29
CA ARG A 569 -21.48 -10.46 -12.31
C ARG A 569 -20.09 -11.06 -12.06
N ARG A 570 -19.21 -10.30 -11.41
CA ARG A 570 -17.86 -10.78 -11.01
C ARG A 570 -17.98 -11.93 -10.01
N GLY A 571 -17.58 -13.13 -10.43
CA GLY A 571 -17.76 -14.39 -9.69
C GLY A 571 -18.88 -15.30 -10.24
N GLU A 572 -19.64 -14.82 -11.24
CA GLU A 572 -20.59 -15.60 -12.05
C GLU A 572 -20.00 -15.95 -13.44
N ILE A 573 -18.75 -15.53 -13.72
CA ILE A 573 -18.04 -15.77 -14.98
C ILE A 573 -17.75 -17.27 -15.13
N GLY A 574 -18.37 -17.91 -16.12
CA GLY A 574 -18.28 -19.36 -16.36
C GLY A 574 -19.53 -20.15 -15.96
N LEU A 575 -20.58 -19.49 -15.48
CA LEU A 575 -21.93 -20.07 -15.34
C LEU A 575 -22.84 -19.53 -16.46
N GLU A 576 -23.77 -20.34 -16.94
CA GLU A 576 -24.83 -19.88 -17.86
C GLU A 576 -25.86 -19.03 -17.13
N SER A 577 -26.48 -18.09 -17.84
CA SER A 577 -27.55 -17.20 -17.32
C SER A 577 -28.67 -17.99 -16.62
N ASN A 578 -29.08 -19.11 -17.20
CA ASN A 578 -30.11 -20.01 -16.66
C ASN A 578 -29.73 -20.67 -15.32
N ASP A 579 -28.44 -20.86 -15.03
CA ASP A 579 -27.99 -21.45 -13.78
C ASP A 579 -27.90 -20.40 -12.67
N ILE A 580 -27.48 -19.18 -13.03
CA ILE A 580 -27.45 -18.05 -12.10
C ILE A 580 -28.86 -17.76 -11.56
N ASP A 581 -29.88 -17.77 -12.43
CA ASP A 581 -31.27 -17.56 -12.02
C ASP A 581 -31.79 -18.66 -11.07
N LYS A 582 -31.40 -19.93 -11.27
CA LYS A 582 -31.72 -21.03 -10.32
C LYS A 582 -31.09 -20.79 -8.95
N PHE A 583 -29.83 -20.34 -8.91
CA PHE A 583 -29.14 -20.05 -7.65
C PHE A 583 -29.75 -18.84 -6.92
N GLU A 584 -30.16 -17.79 -7.65
CA GLU A 584 -30.86 -16.65 -7.04
C GLU A 584 -32.25 -17.03 -6.52
N GLN A 585 -33.02 -17.84 -7.26
CA GLN A 585 -34.32 -18.39 -6.79
C GLN A 585 -34.16 -19.29 -5.55
N ALA A 586 -33.07 -20.05 -5.46
CA ALA A 586 -32.73 -20.85 -4.27
C ALA A 586 -32.15 -20.02 -3.10
N GLY A 587 -32.04 -18.69 -3.24
CA GLY A 587 -31.63 -17.78 -2.17
C GLY A 587 -30.12 -17.62 -1.99
N TYR A 588 -29.28 -18.11 -2.90
CA TYR A 588 -27.83 -17.94 -2.83
C TYR A 588 -27.43 -16.51 -3.22
N VAL A 589 -26.79 -15.78 -2.29
CA VAL A 589 -26.32 -14.41 -2.53
C VAL A 589 -24.84 -14.41 -2.94
N MET A 590 -24.59 -14.22 -4.24
CA MET A 590 -23.24 -14.17 -4.80
C MET A 590 -22.43 -12.96 -4.29
N SER A 591 -21.10 -13.12 -4.23
CA SER A 591 -20.16 -12.25 -3.51
C SER A 591 -20.25 -10.74 -3.86
N GLY A 592 -20.64 -10.40 -5.09
CA GLY A 592 -20.70 -9.02 -5.57
C GLY A 592 -21.69 -8.09 -4.84
N ASN A 593 -22.72 -8.65 -4.18
CA ASN A 593 -23.80 -7.84 -3.59
C ASN A 593 -23.46 -7.20 -2.23
N ARG A 594 -22.29 -7.50 -1.63
CA ARG A 594 -21.93 -7.01 -0.29
C ARG A 594 -21.51 -5.53 -0.25
N HIS A 595 -21.08 -4.95 -1.38
CA HIS A 595 -20.61 -3.55 -1.44
C HIS A 595 -21.58 -2.63 -2.20
N LYS A 596 -22.40 -1.89 -1.45
CA LYS A 596 -23.39 -0.93 -1.98
C LYS A 596 -22.83 0.01 -3.07
N LYS A 597 -21.67 0.64 -2.83
CA LYS A 597 -21.04 1.58 -3.77
C LYS A 597 -20.59 0.91 -5.08
N MET A 598 -20.16 -0.35 -5.05
CA MET A 598 -19.83 -1.10 -6.26
C MET A 598 -21.09 -1.52 -7.02
N ASN A 599 -22.14 -1.91 -6.29
CA ASN A 599 -23.43 -2.26 -6.89
C ASN A 599 -24.07 -1.06 -7.61
N GLU A 600 -24.00 0.14 -7.02
CA GLU A 600 -24.45 1.39 -7.64
C GLU A 600 -23.67 1.72 -8.93
N VAL A 601 -22.35 1.54 -8.95
CA VAL A 601 -21.52 1.75 -10.16
C VAL A 601 -21.84 0.70 -11.24
N ARG A 602 -22.06 -0.56 -10.86
CA ARG A 602 -22.47 -1.65 -11.76
C ARG A 602 -23.81 -1.34 -12.43
N VAL A 603 -24.86 -1.07 -11.64
CA VAL A 603 -26.19 -0.72 -12.15
C VAL A 603 -26.14 0.50 -13.07
N ARG A 604 -25.28 1.49 -12.78
CA ARG A 604 -25.08 2.64 -13.67
C ARG A 604 -24.52 2.23 -15.05
N LYS A 605 -23.52 1.34 -15.10
CA LYS A 605 -22.95 0.84 -16.37
C LYS A 605 -23.96 -0.02 -17.15
N GLU A 606 -24.66 -0.91 -16.46
CA GLU A 606 -25.71 -1.75 -17.06
C GLU A 606 -26.80 -0.87 -17.70
N ASN A 607 -27.31 0.13 -16.97
CA ASN A 607 -28.32 1.07 -17.49
C ASN A 607 -27.83 1.93 -18.67
N GLN A 608 -26.52 2.24 -18.75
CA GLN A 608 -25.93 2.90 -19.91
C GLN A 608 -26.00 2.02 -21.16
N VAL A 609 -25.69 0.72 -21.03
CA VAL A 609 -25.77 -0.27 -22.12
C VAL A 609 -27.22 -0.53 -22.54
N TYR A 610 -28.13 -0.76 -21.59
CA TYR A 610 -29.56 -0.95 -21.88
C TYR A 610 -30.14 0.27 -22.63
N SER A 611 -29.88 1.50 -22.17
CA SER A 611 -30.40 2.71 -22.84
C SER A 611 -29.81 2.92 -24.25
N ALA A 612 -28.59 2.45 -24.53
CA ALA A 612 -28.00 2.49 -25.86
C ALA A 612 -28.65 1.47 -26.82
N GLU A 613 -28.82 0.22 -26.38
CA GLU A 613 -29.46 -0.82 -27.20
C GLU A 613 -30.96 -0.58 -27.39
N GLU A 614 -31.68 -0.04 -26.39
CA GLU A 614 -33.08 0.39 -26.54
C GLU A 614 -33.24 1.46 -27.63
N LYS A 615 -32.39 2.49 -27.62
CA LYS A 615 -32.39 3.53 -28.67
C LYS A 615 -32.10 2.94 -30.05
N ARG A 616 -31.14 2.02 -30.14
CA ARG A 616 -30.82 1.31 -31.40
C ARG A 616 -32.00 0.47 -31.89
N LYS A 617 -32.67 -0.26 -31.01
CA LYS A 617 -33.87 -1.06 -31.33
C LYS A 617 -35.01 -0.18 -31.84
N MET A 618 -35.25 0.97 -31.20
CA MET A 618 -36.24 1.97 -31.65
C MET A 618 -35.90 2.55 -33.03
N LEU A 619 -34.62 2.91 -33.27
CA LEU A 619 -34.17 3.41 -34.57
C LEU A 619 -34.33 2.36 -35.68
N LYS A 620 -33.98 1.09 -35.40
CA LYS A 620 -34.15 -0.03 -36.33
C LYS A 620 -35.63 -0.24 -36.68
N GLN A 621 -36.52 -0.24 -35.68
CA GLN A 621 -37.98 -0.34 -35.91
C GLN A 621 -38.50 0.82 -36.77
N SER A 622 -38.11 2.06 -36.48
CA SER A 622 -38.52 3.22 -37.29
C SER A 622 -38.01 3.15 -38.74
N ALA A 623 -36.81 2.61 -38.96
CA ALA A 623 -36.27 2.38 -40.30
C ALA A 623 -37.04 1.27 -41.06
N GLU A 624 -37.36 0.16 -40.39
CA GLU A 624 -38.18 -0.93 -40.96
C GLU A 624 -39.60 -0.46 -41.29
N GLU A 625 -40.21 0.40 -40.47
CA GLU A 625 -41.51 1.02 -40.77
C GLU A 625 -41.49 1.95 -41.98
N ARG A 626 -40.42 2.75 -42.14
CA ARG A 626 -40.24 3.59 -43.34
C ARG A 626 -40.12 2.75 -44.59
N LEU A 627 -39.28 1.72 -44.56
CA LEU A 627 -39.05 0.83 -45.70
C LEU A 627 -40.32 0.03 -46.06
N LYS A 628 -41.17 -0.32 -45.09
CA LYS A 628 -42.51 -0.88 -45.37
C LYS A 628 -43.41 0.13 -46.09
N LYS A 629 -43.50 1.37 -45.60
CA LYS A 629 -44.31 2.44 -46.24
C LYS A 629 -43.83 2.77 -47.64
N GLU A 630 -42.52 2.83 -47.86
CA GLU A 630 -41.92 3.03 -49.19
C GLU A 630 -42.28 1.87 -50.13
N ASN A 631 -42.21 0.62 -49.68
CA ASN A 631 -42.63 -0.54 -50.46
C ASN A 631 -44.14 -0.54 -50.77
N GLU A 632 -45.00 -0.13 -49.82
CA GLU A 632 -46.45 0.03 -50.03
C GLU A 632 -46.75 1.12 -51.07
N ILE A 633 -46.05 2.26 -51.00
CA ILE A 633 -46.17 3.35 -51.99
C ILE A 633 -45.70 2.87 -53.37
N VAL A 634 -44.58 2.16 -53.47
CA VAL A 634 -44.10 1.60 -54.74
C VAL A 634 -45.05 0.54 -55.29
N ALA A 635 -45.68 -0.29 -54.44
CA ALA A 635 -46.67 -1.28 -54.85
C ALA A 635 -47.93 -0.60 -55.43
N SER A 636 -48.52 0.35 -54.69
CA SER A 636 -49.68 1.11 -55.17
C SER A 636 -49.38 1.91 -56.44
N PHE A 637 -48.17 2.47 -56.59
CA PHE A 637 -47.78 3.15 -57.81
C PHE A 637 -47.64 2.19 -59.02
N ARG A 638 -47.12 0.97 -58.80
CA ARG A 638 -47.10 -0.08 -59.84
C ARG A 638 -48.50 -0.52 -60.26
N GLU A 639 -49.41 -0.64 -59.30
CA GLU A 639 -50.82 -0.99 -59.56
C GLU A 639 -51.50 0.09 -60.42
N LEU A 640 -51.39 1.38 -60.03
CA LEU A 640 -51.89 2.54 -60.78
C LEU A 640 -51.31 2.65 -62.21
N VAL A 641 -50.03 2.31 -62.39
CA VAL A 641 -49.40 2.25 -63.72
C VAL A 641 -49.94 1.07 -64.53
N SER A 642 -50.23 -0.07 -63.90
CA SER A 642 -50.80 -1.23 -64.57
C SER A 642 -52.24 -0.98 -65.04
N GLU A 643 -53.08 -0.30 -64.23
CA GLU A 643 -54.44 0.11 -64.62
C GLU A 643 -54.42 1.04 -65.84
N LYS A 644 -53.52 2.04 -65.87
CA LYS A 644 -53.36 2.91 -67.04
C LYS A 644 -52.83 2.18 -68.29
N LEU A 645 -52.10 1.07 -68.12
CA LEU A 645 -51.63 0.23 -69.22
C LEU A 645 -52.72 -0.75 -69.72
N SER A 646 -53.74 -1.08 -68.93
CA SER A 646 -54.97 -1.73 -69.42
C SER A 646 -55.90 -0.75 -70.13
N ASP A 647 -56.17 0.42 -69.55
CA ASP A 647 -57.04 1.47 -70.14
C ASP A 647 -56.56 1.93 -71.53
N SER A 648 -55.25 1.91 -71.76
CA SER A 648 -54.64 2.27 -73.05
C SER A 648 -54.61 1.11 -74.06
N LYS A 649 -54.91 -0.13 -73.64
CA LYS A 649 -55.11 -1.28 -74.54
C LYS A 649 -56.57 -1.43 -74.98
N GLU A 650 -57.55 -1.02 -74.17
CA GLU A 650 -58.97 -1.01 -74.58
C GLU A 650 -59.33 0.11 -75.56
N LYS A 651 -58.42 1.07 -75.80
CA LYS A 651 -58.59 2.18 -76.75
C LYS A 651 -57.81 2.00 -78.07
N LYS A 652 -57.62 0.76 -78.52
CA LYS A 652 -57.00 0.42 -79.82
C LYS A 652 -57.75 -0.65 -80.59
#